data_AF-A0A6G0RYI0-F1
#
_entry.id   AF-A0A6G0RYI0-F1
#
_cell.length_a   1.000
_cell.length_b   1.000
_cell.length_c   1.000
_cell.angle_alpha   90.00
_cell.angle_beta   90.00
_cell.angle_gamma   90.00
#
_symmetry.space_group_name_H-M   'P 1'
#
loop_
_entity.id
_entity.type
_entity.pdbx_description
1 polymer ?
#
loop_
_entity_poly.entity_id
_entity_poly.type
_entity_poly.pdbx_seq_one_letter_code
_entity_poly.pdbx_strand_id
1 'polypeptide(L)'
;MAINEEVYKVVVVGGGPAGIGVFVRAARAGLMPRLLNPEMLGTAKDNELSTQLGYKQMGVAVLHAGDAKSFGGGNLGQYIINSNTFACSLLASVLDEKPDLDPPESIKNTFLEKARVHESAKRLEEIGAAPANLTEIGRFLRHVGGCLLEEINDKAPDTSKVMLNTIATKYEALENGLVRVEARSANESGDTVILHAEHLVLAMGGIQELPSLDNPAFHSKLFASDACLREDGFAKLKEHLLAQPTGERKVCIVGGSHSSFSVAWLLLNRFVDPKPITVRKASVSPTSPKKLASSDPKKTKEEGETALVMPHLASIGAPVTATAPISSLTVTKCEPTGTVVKVKRTSSSSLNGDNSTPKSMIFNAKDIMILHRSPIRCYYGTKKEAEADGADASRVDRSGCVNTFTGLREDAKRLFKSVTAGCEVRVRLFQVNQQGSQAITDKAYAAAGAIVWGAGYKTNLVPGFDEAGNPLVFHQENGVVKLDNKSRLQLLGPFKGKIPSVLGVGLGFSLRSAVDEMGTETRVDGVTVYHRRGAALVLESLFGPEVYGTSSSFEEMVEKNEEKKREAQMFKAEKAEKARNAAATSDGEQTPTSPVKTHAPRNISVTTAHSPAKLVPLVSSTTATTGGRNASPPIVRRSPSKPAVASAAMADKKSPKKKKDSAPTNPPVKLLLLRRRASADEAAAAASTEPAEPTDLSSTAELIATAEEYPSEAIQSTS
;
A
#
# COMPACT_ATOMS: atom_id res chain seq x y z
N MET A 1 28.81 -29.69 8.17
CA MET A 1 29.48 -29.19 6.93
C MET A 1 30.36 -28.03 7.32
N ALA A 2 31.46 -27.75 6.61
CA ALA A 2 32.17 -26.49 6.82
C ALA A 2 31.25 -25.33 6.45
N ILE A 3 31.17 -24.31 7.31
CA ILE A 3 30.56 -23.03 6.97
C ILE A 3 31.56 -22.33 6.04
N ASN A 4 31.11 -21.82 4.88
CA ASN A 4 31.97 -20.98 4.03
C ASN A 4 32.56 -19.85 4.88
N GLU A 5 33.82 -19.50 4.66
CA GLU A 5 34.56 -18.48 5.42
C GLU A 5 33.98 -17.05 5.29
N GLU A 6 32.82 -16.90 4.63
CA GLU A 6 32.17 -15.65 4.25
C GLU A 6 30.75 -15.55 4.84
N VAL A 7 30.47 -14.43 5.52
CA VAL A 7 29.13 -14.11 6.05
C VAL A 7 28.62 -12.78 5.48
N TYR A 8 27.41 -12.76 4.95
CA TYR A 8 26.78 -11.54 4.42
C TYR A 8 26.23 -10.66 5.55
N LYS A 9 26.42 -9.34 5.44
CA LYS A 9 25.77 -8.40 6.35
C LYS A 9 24.25 -8.52 6.22
N VAL A 10 23.73 -8.68 4.99
CA VAL A 10 22.31 -9.01 4.78
C VAL A 10 22.05 -9.90 3.58
N VAL A 11 21.18 -10.90 3.77
CA VAL A 11 20.48 -11.59 2.68
C VAL A 11 19.09 -10.96 2.51
N VAL A 12 18.77 -10.45 1.33
CA VAL A 12 17.45 -9.88 0.99
C VAL A 12 16.72 -10.84 0.06
N VAL A 13 15.65 -11.47 0.53
CA VAL A 13 14.83 -12.39 -0.27
C VAL A 13 13.62 -11.64 -0.83
N GLY A 14 13.57 -11.52 -2.15
CA GLY A 14 12.49 -10.82 -2.86
C GLY A 14 12.93 -9.46 -3.38
N GLY A 15 13.69 -9.45 -4.49
CA GLY A 15 14.07 -8.24 -5.25
C GLY A 15 12.92 -7.44 -5.91
N GLY A 16 11.73 -7.39 -5.31
CA GLY A 16 10.62 -6.52 -5.72
C GLY A 16 10.66 -5.13 -5.07
N PRO A 17 9.58 -4.33 -5.15
CA PRO A 17 9.56 -2.93 -4.72
C PRO A 17 9.96 -2.69 -3.26
N ALA A 18 9.69 -3.65 -2.37
CA ALA A 18 10.07 -3.59 -0.96
C ALA A 18 11.57 -3.91 -0.76
N GLY A 19 12.08 -4.96 -1.41
CA GLY A 19 13.49 -5.36 -1.33
C GLY A 19 14.44 -4.30 -1.90
N ILE A 20 14.14 -3.76 -3.09
CA ILE A 20 14.93 -2.63 -3.63
C ILE A 20 14.78 -1.34 -2.79
N GLY A 21 13.72 -1.24 -1.98
CA GLY A 21 13.50 -0.12 -1.07
C GLY A 21 14.60 0.06 -0.04
N VAL A 22 15.23 -1.04 0.42
CA VAL A 22 16.39 -1.00 1.33
C VAL A 22 17.56 -0.26 0.68
N PHE A 23 17.88 -0.60 -0.57
CA PHE A 23 18.96 0.01 -1.34
C PHE A 23 18.65 1.43 -1.78
N VAL A 24 17.41 1.74 -2.16
CA VAL A 24 16.95 3.12 -2.41
C VAL A 24 17.14 3.98 -1.17
N ARG A 25 16.78 3.47 0.03
CA ARG A 25 16.99 4.21 1.29
C ARG A 25 18.48 4.34 1.63
N ALA A 26 19.27 3.29 1.45
CA ALA A 26 20.71 3.29 1.72
C ALA A 26 21.46 4.29 0.83
N ALA A 27 21.16 4.32 -0.47
CA ALA A 27 21.68 5.32 -1.41
C ALA A 27 21.28 6.74 -0.98
N ARG A 28 19.98 6.97 -0.73
CA ARG A 28 19.48 8.28 -0.31
C ARG A 28 20.10 8.82 0.97
N ALA A 29 20.49 7.95 1.90
CA ALA A 29 21.09 8.29 3.19
C ALA A 29 22.63 8.19 3.22
N GLY A 30 23.30 7.98 2.08
CA GLY A 30 24.76 7.85 2.00
C GLY A 30 25.34 6.53 2.56
N LEU A 31 24.50 5.58 2.96
CA LEU A 31 24.88 4.29 3.55
C LEU A 31 25.22 3.20 2.52
N MET A 32 24.96 3.43 1.22
CA MET A 32 25.15 2.42 0.18
C MET A 32 26.59 1.83 0.10
N PRO A 33 27.69 2.62 0.18
CA PRO A 33 29.04 2.03 0.11
C PRO A 33 29.34 1.11 1.30
N ARG A 34 28.97 1.54 2.51
CA ARG A 34 29.04 0.76 3.76
C ARG A 34 28.18 -0.51 3.71
N LEU A 35 27.05 -0.49 3.01
CA LEU A 35 26.18 -1.64 2.81
C LEU A 35 26.77 -2.67 1.82
N LEU A 36 27.43 -2.20 0.75
CA LEU A 36 28.02 -3.07 -0.26
C LEU A 36 29.39 -3.65 0.16
N ASN A 37 30.16 -2.90 0.95
CA ASN A 37 31.45 -3.34 1.48
C ASN A 37 31.67 -2.82 2.93
N PRO A 38 31.05 -3.46 3.94
CA PRO A 38 31.23 -3.09 5.35
C PRO A 38 32.63 -3.42 5.89
N GLU A 39 33.37 -4.34 5.27
CA GLU A 39 34.75 -4.67 5.64
C GLU A 39 35.69 -3.47 5.41
N MET A 40 35.62 -2.82 4.24
CA MET A 40 36.43 -1.64 3.91
C MET A 40 35.80 -0.29 4.31
N LEU A 41 34.47 -0.18 4.32
CA LEU A 41 33.74 1.10 4.43
C LEU A 41 32.75 1.15 5.61
N GLY A 42 32.76 0.12 6.47
CA GLY A 42 32.00 0.08 7.72
C GLY A 42 32.78 0.56 8.94
N THR A 43 32.16 0.33 10.09
CA THR A 43 32.69 0.57 11.43
C THR A 43 33.03 -0.76 12.09
N ALA A 44 33.83 -0.75 13.16
CA ALA A 44 34.12 -1.96 13.94
C ALA A 44 32.86 -2.67 14.49
N LYS A 45 31.74 -1.96 14.67
CA LYS A 45 30.45 -2.53 15.07
C LYS A 45 29.73 -3.27 13.95
N ASP A 46 29.94 -2.85 12.70
CA ASP A 46 29.29 -3.48 11.54
C ASP A 46 29.86 -4.88 11.26
N ASN A 47 31.11 -5.10 11.70
CA ASN A 47 31.87 -6.33 11.48
C ASN A 47 32.12 -7.08 12.81
N GLU A 48 31.44 -6.71 13.91
CA GLU A 48 31.72 -7.21 15.27
C GLU A 48 31.46 -8.72 15.37
N LEU A 49 30.33 -9.20 14.82
CA LEU A 49 29.92 -10.60 14.92
C LEU A 49 30.71 -11.51 13.96
N SER A 50 30.95 -11.06 12.73
CA SER A 50 31.86 -11.75 11.79
C SER A 50 33.28 -11.86 12.35
N THR A 51 33.85 -10.77 12.88
CA THR A 51 35.17 -10.78 13.53
C THR A 51 35.21 -11.71 14.75
N GLN A 52 34.18 -11.67 15.61
CA GLN A 52 34.08 -12.55 16.78
C GLN A 52 34.04 -14.03 16.41
N LEU A 53 33.41 -14.37 15.28
CA LEU A 53 33.23 -15.75 14.81
C LEU A 53 34.31 -16.22 13.82
N GLY A 54 35.25 -15.34 13.43
CA GLY A 54 36.33 -15.67 12.49
C GLY A 54 35.93 -15.74 11.01
N TYR A 55 34.84 -15.08 10.61
CA TYR A 55 34.38 -15.01 9.22
C TYR A 55 34.78 -13.70 8.54
N LYS A 56 35.11 -13.77 7.24
CA LYS A 56 35.21 -12.61 6.34
C LYS A 56 33.84 -11.95 6.18
N GLN A 57 33.79 -10.63 6.30
CA GLN A 57 32.53 -9.88 6.20
C GLN A 57 32.22 -9.51 4.75
N MET A 58 31.14 -10.09 4.22
CA MET A 58 30.55 -9.71 2.93
C MET A 58 29.46 -8.66 3.10
N GLY A 59 29.15 -7.93 2.02
CA GLY A 59 28.07 -6.93 1.97
C GLY A 59 26.69 -7.59 1.84
N VAL A 60 26.12 -7.58 0.63
CA VAL A 60 24.74 -8.03 0.40
C VAL A 60 24.63 -9.22 -0.55
N ALA A 61 23.66 -10.10 -0.28
CA ALA A 61 23.18 -11.07 -1.26
C ALA A 61 21.67 -10.87 -1.46
N VAL A 62 21.24 -10.60 -2.70
CA VAL A 62 19.82 -10.42 -3.02
C VAL A 62 19.32 -11.62 -3.81
N LEU A 63 18.33 -12.34 -3.27
CA LEU A 63 17.68 -13.47 -3.95
C LEU A 63 16.41 -12.97 -4.64
N HIS A 64 16.27 -13.21 -5.95
CA HIS A 64 15.06 -12.86 -6.70
C HIS A 64 14.60 -14.04 -7.57
N ALA A 65 13.36 -14.48 -7.33
CA ALA A 65 12.75 -15.63 -7.98
C ALA A 65 12.56 -15.49 -9.51
N GLY A 66 12.61 -14.28 -10.05
CA GLY A 66 12.43 -14.00 -11.48
C GLY A 66 13.66 -13.37 -12.14
N ASP A 67 13.49 -12.94 -13.38
CA ASP A 67 14.58 -12.41 -14.21
C ASP A 67 14.88 -10.92 -13.96
N ALA A 68 15.83 -10.37 -14.70
CA ALA A 68 16.19 -8.95 -14.65
C ALA A 68 15.02 -8.00 -15.02
N LYS A 69 13.99 -8.50 -15.72
CA LYS A 69 12.80 -7.72 -16.13
C LYS A 69 11.72 -7.70 -15.04
N SER A 70 11.74 -8.65 -14.10
CA SER A 70 10.93 -8.59 -12.87
C SER A 70 11.65 -7.93 -11.70
N PHE A 71 12.99 -7.85 -11.71
CA PHE A 71 13.75 -7.18 -10.64
C PHE A 71 13.31 -5.72 -10.46
N GLY A 72 13.30 -5.23 -9.21
CA GLY A 72 12.82 -3.91 -8.81
C GLY A 72 11.30 -3.72 -8.84
N GLY A 73 10.63 -4.05 -9.95
CA GLY A 73 9.19 -3.88 -10.10
C GLY A 73 8.34 -5.03 -9.54
N GLY A 74 8.87 -6.25 -9.49
CA GLY A 74 8.12 -7.47 -9.21
C GLY A 74 6.86 -7.61 -10.07
N ASN A 75 5.79 -8.15 -9.47
CA ASN A 75 4.47 -8.25 -10.10
C ASN A 75 3.72 -6.91 -10.14
N LEU A 76 4.21 -5.83 -9.49
CA LEU A 76 3.49 -4.55 -9.42
C LEU A 76 3.22 -3.98 -10.82
N GLY A 77 4.20 -4.11 -11.72
CA GLY A 77 4.09 -3.75 -13.13
C GLY A 77 3.37 -4.75 -14.02
N GLN A 78 2.50 -5.61 -13.47
CA GLN A 78 1.59 -6.50 -14.21
C GLN A 78 0.11 -6.15 -14.00
N TYR A 79 -0.21 -5.34 -12.97
CA TYR A 79 -1.60 -5.02 -12.65
C TYR A 79 -2.16 -3.93 -13.58
N ILE A 80 -3.28 -4.22 -14.24
CA ILE A 80 -3.88 -3.35 -15.28
C ILE A 80 -4.77 -2.22 -14.70
N ILE A 81 -4.42 -1.71 -13.51
CA ILE A 81 -5.20 -0.73 -12.75
C ILE A 81 -4.35 0.47 -12.29
N ASN A 82 -5.04 1.50 -11.80
CA ASN A 82 -4.42 2.71 -11.26
C ASN A 82 -3.92 2.51 -9.82
N SER A 83 -2.86 3.23 -9.48
CA SER A 83 -2.21 3.21 -8.17
C SER A 83 -3.06 3.84 -7.07
N ASN A 84 -2.88 3.36 -5.84
CA ASN A 84 -3.38 4.00 -4.62
C ASN A 84 -2.44 5.11 -4.08
N THR A 85 -1.40 5.46 -4.82
CA THR A 85 -0.43 6.50 -4.48
C THR A 85 -0.18 7.38 -5.70
N PHE A 86 -0.16 8.70 -5.49
CA PHE A 86 0.11 9.69 -6.54
C PHE A 86 1.51 9.50 -7.13
N ALA A 87 1.68 9.78 -8.43
CA ALA A 87 2.92 9.54 -9.15
C ALA A 87 4.09 10.33 -8.54
N CYS A 88 3.88 11.62 -8.25
CA CYS A 88 4.85 12.47 -7.56
C CYS A 88 5.22 11.93 -6.16
N SER A 89 4.31 11.30 -5.44
CA SER A 89 4.57 10.77 -4.09
C SER A 89 5.49 9.54 -4.12
N LEU A 90 5.41 8.73 -5.18
CA LEU A 90 6.36 7.65 -5.44
C LEU A 90 7.72 8.19 -5.88
N LEU A 91 7.76 9.12 -6.83
CA LEU A 91 9.04 9.74 -7.24
C LEU A 91 9.72 10.40 -6.02
N ALA A 92 8.96 11.05 -5.15
CA ALA A 92 9.44 11.66 -3.91
C ALA A 92 9.89 10.68 -2.81
N SER A 93 9.70 9.37 -2.96
CA SER A 93 10.36 8.36 -2.11
C SER A 93 11.65 7.82 -2.72
N VAL A 94 11.92 8.06 -4.00
CA VAL A 94 13.11 7.54 -4.72
C VAL A 94 14.10 8.66 -5.09
N LEU A 95 13.65 9.74 -5.72
CA LEU A 95 14.50 10.69 -6.45
C LEU A 95 14.70 12.08 -5.80
N ASP A 96 13.86 12.50 -4.87
CA ASP A 96 13.91 13.87 -4.28
C ASP A 96 15.23 14.18 -3.58
N GLU A 97 15.77 15.38 -3.77
CA GLU A 97 16.82 15.96 -2.93
C GLU A 97 16.18 16.58 -1.67
N LYS A 98 16.74 16.29 -0.48
CA LYS A 98 16.30 16.87 0.80
C LYS A 98 17.50 17.10 1.74
N PRO A 99 18.42 18.03 1.39
CA PRO A 99 19.62 18.31 2.19
C PRO A 99 19.30 18.96 3.55
N ASP A 100 18.12 19.57 3.70
CA ASP A 100 17.69 20.23 4.94
C ASP A 100 17.22 19.23 6.05
N LEU A 101 17.19 17.93 5.75
CA LEU A 101 16.80 16.88 6.69
C LEU A 101 17.94 16.43 7.61
N ASP A 102 17.54 15.72 8.66
CA ASP A 102 18.39 15.11 9.68
C ASP A 102 17.94 13.65 9.80
N PRO A 103 18.68 12.69 9.20
CA PRO A 103 19.85 12.89 8.34
C PRO A 103 19.47 13.44 6.95
N PRO A 104 20.40 14.10 6.24
CA PRO A 104 20.13 14.65 4.90
C PRO A 104 19.87 13.53 3.89
N GLU A 105 18.93 13.74 2.96
CA GLU A 105 18.69 12.81 1.84
C GLU A 105 19.15 13.40 0.50
N SER A 106 19.91 12.66 -0.31
CA SER A 106 20.34 13.07 -1.66
C SER A 106 20.48 11.85 -2.57
N ILE A 107 20.27 12.00 -3.88
CA ILE A 107 20.60 10.96 -4.88
C ILE A 107 21.98 11.16 -5.50
N LYS A 108 22.70 12.25 -5.18
CA LYS A 108 23.94 12.63 -5.87
C LYS A 108 25.05 11.59 -5.71
N ASN A 109 25.76 11.30 -6.80
CA ASN A 109 26.79 10.26 -6.89
C ASN A 109 26.28 8.82 -6.62
N THR A 110 24.97 8.56 -6.71
CA THR A 110 24.37 7.23 -6.53
C THR A 110 23.73 6.72 -7.82
N PHE A 111 23.47 5.42 -7.91
CA PHE A 111 22.74 4.80 -9.04
C PHE A 111 21.38 5.42 -9.36
N LEU A 112 20.78 6.19 -8.43
CA LEU A 112 19.50 6.86 -8.60
C LEU A 112 19.58 8.09 -9.53
N GLU A 113 20.77 8.62 -9.84
CA GLU A 113 20.94 9.68 -10.84
C GLU A 113 20.54 9.20 -12.25
N LYS A 114 20.98 7.99 -12.64
CA LYS A 114 20.56 7.32 -13.88
C LYS A 114 19.03 7.23 -13.97
N ALA A 115 18.39 6.85 -12.86
CA ALA A 115 16.94 6.71 -12.78
C ALA A 115 16.15 8.04 -12.87
N ARG A 116 16.76 9.19 -12.58
CA ARG A 116 16.11 10.51 -12.72
C ARG A 116 15.95 10.94 -14.18
N VAL A 117 16.86 10.57 -15.08
CA VAL A 117 16.81 10.98 -16.49
C VAL A 117 15.99 10.04 -17.39
N HIS A 118 15.58 8.88 -16.88
CA HIS A 118 14.83 7.86 -17.62
C HIS A 118 13.41 8.32 -18.00
N GLU A 119 12.91 7.83 -19.14
CA GLU A 119 11.60 8.20 -19.70
C GLU A 119 10.45 7.93 -18.71
N SER A 120 10.46 6.78 -18.04
CA SER A 120 9.40 6.44 -17.07
C SER A 120 9.39 7.35 -15.84
N ALA A 121 10.52 7.96 -15.46
CA ALA A 121 10.56 8.91 -14.36
C ALA A 121 9.91 10.24 -14.78
N LYS A 122 10.31 10.77 -15.95
CA LYS A 122 9.68 11.94 -16.60
C LYS A 122 8.16 11.73 -16.77
N ARG A 123 7.75 10.54 -17.22
CA ARG A 123 6.32 10.22 -17.40
C ARG A 123 5.53 10.18 -16.10
N LEU A 124 6.13 9.76 -14.99
CA LEU A 124 5.51 9.85 -13.66
C LEU A 124 5.51 11.30 -13.13
N GLU A 125 6.48 12.12 -13.51
CA GLU A 125 6.57 13.55 -13.16
C GLU A 125 5.49 14.37 -13.89
N GLU A 126 5.25 14.10 -15.18
CA GLU A 126 4.13 14.62 -15.98
C GLU A 126 2.75 14.29 -15.38
N ILE A 127 2.58 13.08 -14.81
CA ILE A 127 1.35 12.67 -14.13
C ILE A 127 1.20 13.39 -12.78
N GLY A 128 2.32 13.74 -12.13
CA GLY A 128 2.36 14.63 -10.97
C GLY A 128 1.47 14.17 -9.82
N ALA A 129 0.55 15.03 -9.39
CA ALA A 129 -0.39 14.76 -8.30
C ALA A 129 -1.52 13.78 -8.64
N ALA A 130 -1.61 13.31 -9.88
CA ALA A 130 -2.53 12.24 -10.24
C ALA A 130 -1.94 10.84 -9.90
N PRO A 131 -2.77 9.80 -9.77
CA PRO A 131 -2.31 8.42 -9.64
C PRO A 131 -1.94 7.85 -11.01
N ALA A 132 -0.73 7.33 -11.12
CA ALA A 132 -0.29 6.61 -12.32
C ALA A 132 -0.88 5.20 -12.40
N ASN A 133 -0.89 4.62 -13.60
CA ASN A 133 -1.14 3.20 -13.79
C ASN A 133 0.00 2.37 -13.17
N LEU A 134 -0.32 1.23 -12.54
CA LEU A 134 0.69 0.38 -11.90
C LEU A 134 1.72 -0.18 -12.90
N THR A 135 1.37 -0.28 -14.19
CA THR A 135 2.32 -0.62 -15.26
C THR A 135 3.45 0.42 -15.38
N GLU A 136 3.15 1.72 -15.33
CA GLU A 136 4.15 2.80 -15.44
C GLU A 136 5.07 2.84 -14.21
N ILE A 137 4.46 2.71 -13.02
CA ILE A 137 5.17 2.55 -11.75
C ILE A 137 6.10 1.33 -11.81
N GLY A 138 5.62 0.21 -12.35
CA GLY A 138 6.42 -0.99 -12.56
C GLY A 138 7.58 -0.80 -13.53
N ARG A 139 7.40 -0.08 -14.64
CA ARG A 139 8.50 0.28 -15.57
C ARG A 139 9.58 1.11 -14.87
N PHE A 140 9.18 2.11 -14.09
CA PHE A 140 10.12 2.93 -13.31
C PHE A 140 10.88 2.11 -12.27
N LEU A 141 10.18 1.30 -11.47
CA LEU A 141 10.82 0.47 -10.44
C LEU A 141 11.71 -0.64 -11.03
N ARG A 142 11.39 -1.16 -12.22
CA ARG A 142 12.28 -2.05 -12.98
C ARG A 142 13.56 -1.35 -13.40
N HIS A 143 13.48 -0.12 -13.91
CA HIS A 143 14.67 0.65 -14.27
C HIS A 143 15.54 0.97 -13.03
N VAL A 144 14.93 1.36 -11.89
CA VAL A 144 15.64 1.51 -10.61
C VAL A 144 16.32 0.19 -10.19
N GLY A 145 15.67 -0.95 -10.41
CA GLY A 145 16.27 -2.28 -10.22
C GLY A 145 17.45 -2.56 -11.16
N GLY A 146 17.36 -2.17 -12.43
CA GLY A 146 18.46 -2.27 -13.40
C GLY A 146 19.68 -1.46 -12.95
N CYS A 147 19.49 -0.20 -12.56
CA CYS A 147 20.57 0.64 -12.04
C CYS A 147 21.18 0.08 -10.73
N LEU A 148 20.41 -0.65 -9.91
CA LEU A 148 20.92 -1.35 -8.73
C LEU A 148 21.72 -2.61 -9.08
N LEU A 149 21.34 -3.35 -10.14
CA LEU A 149 22.13 -4.47 -10.66
C LEU A 149 23.49 -3.98 -11.17
N GLU A 150 23.50 -2.89 -11.93
CA GLU A 150 24.73 -2.19 -12.37
C GLU A 150 25.56 -1.76 -11.16
N GLU A 151 24.99 -1.04 -10.19
CA GLU A 151 25.71 -0.53 -9.00
C GLU A 151 26.42 -1.64 -8.19
N ILE A 152 25.78 -2.80 -8.01
CA ILE A 152 26.36 -3.93 -7.28
C ILE A 152 27.48 -4.59 -8.08
N ASN A 153 27.25 -4.85 -9.36
CA ASN A 153 28.23 -5.51 -10.24
C ASN A 153 29.45 -4.62 -10.54
N ASP A 154 29.25 -3.31 -10.70
CA ASP A 154 30.30 -2.35 -11.06
C ASP A 154 31.18 -1.94 -9.86
N LYS A 155 30.62 -1.90 -8.64
CA LYS A 155 31.30 -1.32 -7.46
C LYS A 155 31.61 -2.30 -6.34
N ALA A 156 31.00 -3.49 -6.32
CA ALA A 156 31.19 -4.46 -5.24
C ALA A 156 31.03 -5.94 -5.65
N PRO A 157 31.52 -6.39 -6.83
CA PRO A 157 31.31 -7.76 -7.29
C PRO A 157 31.92 -8.82 -6.34
N ASP A 158 33.01 -8.49 -5.65
CA ASP A 158 33.73 -9.40 -4.76
C ASP A 158 33.12 -9.51 -3.34
N THR A 159 32.19 -8.61 -2.98
CA THR A 159 31.57 -8.57 -1.65
C THR A 159 30.04 -8.59 -1.68
N SER A 160 29.41 -8.33 -2.82
CA SER A 160 27.96 -8.21 -2.98
C SER A 160 27.45 -8.81 -4.30
N LYS A 161 26.27 -9.45 -4.28
CA LYS A 161 25.71 -10.10 -5.48
C LYS A 161 24.18 -10.11 -5.53
N VAL A 162 23.63 -10.13 -6.75
CA VAL A 162 22.19 -10.36 -6.99
C VAL A 162 22.01 -11.67 -7.75
N MET A 163 21.24 -12.58 -7.18
CA MET A 163 20.94 -13.90 -7.72
C MET A 163 19.51 -13.89 -8.28
N LEU A 164 19.42 -13.65 -9.59
CA LEU A 164 18.18 -13.74 -10.37
C LEU A 164 17.79 -15.21 -10.58
N ASN A 165 16.53 -15.45 -10.96
CA ASN A 165 15.94 -16.79 -11.12
C ASN A 165 16.20 -17.72 -9.91
N THR A 166 16.33 -17.17 -8.70
CA THR A 166 16.80 -17.91 -7.51
C THR A 166 15.80 -17.73 -6.36
N ILE A 167 15.32 -18.85 -5.82
CA ILE A 167 14.22 -18.92 -4.84
C ILE A 167 14.78 -19.42 -3.51
N ALA A 168 14.61 -18.67 -2.42
CA ALA A 168 14.88 -19.20 -1.07
C ALA A 168 13.83 -20.27 -0.72
N THR A 169 14.30 -21.46 -0.32
CA THR A 169 13.47 -22.62 -0.01
C THR A 169 13.22 -22.76 1.49
N LYS A 170 14.23 -22.43 2.32
CA LYS A 170 14.15 -22.34 3.78
C LYS A 170 15.24 -21.43 4.34
N TYR A 171 15.17 -21.13 5.63
CA TYR A 171 16.30 -20.66 6.42
C TYR A 171 16.36 -21.36 7.78
N GLU A 172 17.55 -21.40 8.37
CA GLU A 172 17.85 -21.96 9.68
C GLU A 172 18.52 -20.90 10.56
N ALA A 173 18.07 -20.80 11.80
CA ALA A 173 18.62 -19.92 12.82
C ALA A 173 19.62 -20.70 13.68
N LEU A 174 20.89 -20.29 13.61
CA LEU A 174 22.01 -20.97 14.28
C LEU A 174 22.22 -20.41 15.69
N GLU A 175 22.75 -21.20 16.63
CA GLU A 175 22.92 -20.79 18.03
C GLU A 175 23.87 -19.60 18.21
N ASN A 176 24.82 -19.41 17.28
CA ASN A 176 25.71 -18.24 17.21
C ASN A 176 25.00 -16.93 16.77
N GLY A 177 23.72 -17.02 16.38
CA GLY A 177 22.88 -15.91 15.95
C GLY A 177 23.00 -15.52 14.47
N LEU A 178 23.73 -16.29 13.66
CA LEU A 178 23.69 -16.19 12.20
C LEU A 178 22.46 -16.91 11.63
N VAL A 179 22.07 -16.54 10.42
CA VAL A 179 21.01 -17.18 9.65
C VAL A 179 21.61 -17.88 8.43
N ARG A 180 21.45 -19.19 8.34
CA ARG A 180 21.74 -19.97 7.13
C ARG A 180 20.52 -19.93 6.21
N VAL A 181 20.66 -19.39 5.01
CA VAL A 181 19.61 -19.33 3.99
C VAL A 181 19.91 -20.35 2.90
N GLU A 182 18.95 -21.22 2.62
CA GLU A 182 19.03 -22.22 1.56
C GLU A 182 18.15 -21.77 0.39
N ALA A 183 18.73 -21.76 -0.81
CA ALA A 183 18.06 -21.31 -2.01
C ALA A 183 18.32 -22.26 -3.18
N ARG A 184 17.46 -22.22 -4.19
CA ARG A 184 17.58 -23.02 -5.42
C ARG A 184 17.59 -22.10 -6.63
N SER A 185 18.54 -22.31 -7.54
CA SER A 185 18.49 -21.69 -8.87
C SER A 185 17.47 -22.42 -9.76
N ALA A 186 16.69 -21.67 -10.54
CA ALA A 186 15.80 -22.21 -11.57
C ALA A 186 16.51 -22.41 -12.93
N ASN A 187 17.84 -22.24 -12.97
CA ASN A 187 18.68 -22.68 -14.09
C ASN A 187 18.72 -24.22 -14.13
N GLU A 188 19.10 -24.80 -15.29
CA GLU A 188 18.90 -26.23 -15.61
C GLU A 188 19.58 -27.24 -14.65
N SER A 189 20.63 -26.83 -13.92
CA SER A 189 21.28 -27.64 -12.90
C SER A 189 20.46 -27.80 -11.61
N GLY A 190 19.54 -26.86 -11.32
CA GLY A 190 18.76 -26.86 -10.09
C GLY A 190 19.57 -26.63 -8.81
N ASP A 191 20.76 -26.04 -8.91
CA ASP A 191 21.76 -25.98 -7.84
C ASP A 191 21.23 -25.38 -6.53
N THR A 192 21.58 -26.05 -5.41
CA THR A 192 21.35 -25.56 -4.05
C THR A 192 22.44 -24.57 -3.66
N VAL A 193 22.05 -23.33 -3.41
CA VAL A 193 22.91 -22.24 -2.92
C VAL A 193 22.71 -22.10 -1.42
N ILE A 194 23.80 -22.06 -0.66
CA ILE A 194 23.81 -21.83 0.79
C ILE A 194 24.48 -20.48 1.04
N LEU A 195 23.81 -19.61 1.79
CA LEU A 195 24.32 -18.29 2.21
C LEU A 195 24.23 -18.19 3.73
N HIS A 196 25.26 -17.67 4.40
CA HIS A 196 25.19 -17.31 5.82
C HIS A 196 25.11 -15.79 5.94
N ALA A 197 24.28 -15.29 6.86
CA ALA A 197 24.11 -13.86 7.06
C ALA A 197 23.86 -13.47 8.53
N GLU A 198 24.23 -12.24 8.89
CA GLU A 198 23.84 -11.65 10.17
C GLU A 198 22.36 -11.25 10.18
N HIS A 199 21.86 -10.75 9.05
CA HIS A 199 20.50 -10.27 8.87
C HIS A 199 19.79 -10.95 7.68
N LEU A 200 18.54 -11.36 7.87
CA LEU A 200 17.67 -11.88 6.83
C LEU A 200 16.48 -10.95 6.63
N VAL A 201 16.33 -10.37 5.44
CA VAL A 201 15.21 -9.50 5.06
C VAL A 201 14.26 -10.23 4.12
N LEU A 202 13.04 -10.50 4.59
CA LEU A 202 11.96 -11.11 3.83
C LEU A 202 11.10 -10.03 3.17
N ALA A 203 11.27 -9.86 1.86
CA ALA A 203 10.57 -8.93 0.98
C ALA A 203 9.68 -9.65 -0.05
N MET A 204 9.17 -10.84 0.34
CA MET A 204 8.51 -11.84 -0.52
C MET A 204 7.13 -11.46 -1.04
N GLY A 205 6.55 -10.35 -0.57
CA GLY A 205 5.21 -9.92 -0.92
C GLY A 205 4.09 -10.71 -0.23
N GLY A 206 2.85 -10.40 -0.63
CA GLY A 206 1.67 -11.11 -0.17
C GLY A 206 1.22 -12.16 -1.19
N ILE A 207 0.72 -13.29 -0.70
CA ILE A 207 0.07 -14.33 -1.52
C ILE A 207 -1.45 -14.31 -1.29
N GLN A 208 -2.24 -14.54 -2.33
CA GLN A 208 -3.69 -14.70 -2.21
C GLN A 208 -4.07 -16.16 -2.42
N GLU A 209 -4.44 -16.84 -1.34
CA GLU A 209 -5.04 -18.17 -1.40
C GLU A 209 -6.54 -18.08 -1.75
N LEU A 210 -7.02 -19.07 -2.49
CA LEU A 210 -8.45 -19.33 -2.65
C LEU A 210 -8.96 -20.16 -1.46
N PRO A 211 -10.17 -19.88 -0.96
CA PRO A 211 -10.79 -20.70 0.07
C PRO A 211 -11.19 -22.06 -0.49
N SER A 212 -11.13 -23.09 0.34
CA SER A 212 -12.01 -24.25 0.16
C SER A 212 -13.45 -23.80 0.47
N LEU A 213 -14.38 -24.05 -0.45
CA LEU A 213 -15.80 -23.73 -0.30
C LEU A 213 -16.61 -25.00 -0.06
N ASP A 214 -17.61 -24.92 0.83
CA ASP A 214 -18.42 -26.07 1.29
C ASP A 214 -19.10 -26.86 0.16
N ASN A 215 -19.34 -26.20 -0.99
CA ASN A 215 -19.77 -26.85 -2.22
C ASN A 215 -18.59 -26.95 -3.21
N PRO A 216 -18.07 -28.16 -3.49
CA PRO A 216 -17.00 -28.38 -4.46
C PRO A 216 -17.25 -27.76 -5.84
N ALA A 217 -18.50 -27.73 -6.30
CA ALA A 217 -18.89 -27.19 -7.62
C ALA A 217 -18.73 -25.66 -7.75
N PHE A 218 -18.33 -24.95 -6.68
CA PHE A 218 -17.99 -23.53 -6.76
C PHE A 218 -16.52 -23.28 -7.15
N HIS A 219 -15.60 -24.24 -6.98
CA HIS A 219 -14.18 -24.05 -7.28
C HIS A 219 -13.89 -23.90 -8.79
N SER A 220 -14.66 -24.58 -9.65
CA SER A 220 -14.55 -24.45 -11.12
C SER A 220 -14.90 -23.05 -11.66
N LYS A 221 -15.45 -22.18 -10.80
CA LYS A 221 -15.77 -20.79 -11.11
C LYS A 221 -15.17 -19.79 -10.11
N LEU A 222 -14.15 -20.21 -9.36
CA LEU A 222 -13.51 -19.43 -8.31
C LEU A 222 -12.18 -18.82 -8.81
N PHE A 223 -12.07 -17.50 -8.74
CA PHE A 223 -10.92 -16.72 -9.25
C PHE A 223 -10.30 -15.86 -8.15
N ALA A 224 -8.98 -15.70 -8.16
CA ALA A 224 -8.28 -14.78 -7.27
C ALA A 224 -8.38 -13.35 -7.81
N SER A 225 -8.71 -12.36 -6.98
CA SER A 225 -8.66 -10.94 -7.35
C SER A 225 -7.25 -10.52 -7.82
N ASP A 226 -6.20 -11.07 -7.21
CA ASP A 226 -4.80 -10.91 -7.63
C ASP A 226 -4.58 -11.27 -9.12
N ALA A 227 -5.16 -12.39 -9.57
CA ALA A 227 -5.11 -12.81 -10.96
C ALA A 227 -6.02 -11.96 -11.84
N CYS A 228 -7.26 -11.69 -11.41
CA CYS A 228 -8.23 -10.88 -12.16
C CYS A 228 -7.83 -9.41 -12.35
N LEU A 229 -6.81 -8.93 -11.64
CA LEU A 229 -6.22 -7.60 -11.81
C LEU A 229 -5.02 -7.58 -12.77
N ARG A 230 -4.62 -8.71 -13.33
CA ARG A 230 -3.56 -8.86 -14.35
C ARG A 230 -4.19 -9.28 -15.68
N GLU A 231 -3.55 -8.98 -16.82
CA GLU A 231 -4.21 -9.15 -18.13
C GLU A 231 -4.56 -10.61 -18.44
N ASP A 232 -3.75 -11.59 -18.06
CA ASP A 232 -4.02 -13.02 -18.31
C ASP A 232 -5.16 -13.57 -17.44
N GLY A 233 -5.19 -13.23 -16.14
CA GLY A 233 -6.26 -13.64 -15.25
C GLY A 233 -7.57 -12.89 -15.53
N PHE A 234 -7.50 -11.65 -15.99
CA PHE A 234 -8.66 -10.93 -16.52
C PHE A 234 -9.12 -11.50 -17.87
N ALA A 235 -8.22 -11.98 -18.73
CA ALA A 235 -8.57 -12.71 -19.95
C ALA A 235 -9.34 -14.01 -19.64
N LYS A 236 -8.82 -14.84 -18.74
CA LYS A 236 -9.49 -16.06 -18.26
C LYS A 236 -10.87 -15.78 -17.65
N LEU A 237 -11.01 -14.70 -16.86
CA LEU A 237 -12.32 -14.29 -16.32
C LEU A 237 -13.29 -13.83 -17.42
N LYS A 238 -12.82 -13.06 -18.42
CA LYS A 238 -13.64 -12.67 -19.60
C LYS A 238 -14.10 -13.90 -20.38
N GLU A 239 -13.20 -14.83 -20.67
CA GLU A 239 -13.46 -16.08 -21.39
C GLU A 239 -14.51 -16.95 -20.68
N HIS A 240 -14.31 -17.22 -19.38
CA HIS A 240 -15.24 -17.97 -18.53
C HIS A 240 -16.65 -17.36 -18.49
N LEU A 241 -16.74 -16.02 -18.49
CA LEU A 241 -18.02 -15.29 -18.53
C LEU A 241 -18.64 -15.21 -19.93
N LEU A 242 -17.85 -15.23 -21.01
CA LEU A 242 -18.35 -15.32 -22.38
C LEU A 242 -18.90 -16.71 -22.71
N ALA A 243 -18.37 -17.77 -22.07
CA ALA A 243 -18.90 -19.12 -22.15
C ALA A 243 -20.28 -19.30 -21.46
N GLN A 244 -20.69 -18.36 -20.59
CA GLN A 244 -22.03 -18.36 -20.00
C GLN A 244 -23.07 -17.74 -20.95
N PRO A 245 -24.34 -18.22 -20.94
CA PRO A 245 -25.42 -17.62 -21.72
C PRO A 245 -25.60 -16.12 -21.46
N THR A 246 -26.01 -15.39 -22.50
CA THR A 246 -26.33 -13.96 -22.40
C THR A 246 -27.46 -13.74 -21.40
N GLY A 247 -27.21 -12.98 -20.32
CA GLY A 247 -28.12 -12.81 -19.17
C GLY A 247 -27.82 -13.70 -17.96
N GLU A 248 -26.91 -14.67 -18.09
CA GLU A 248 -26.42 -15.52 -16.99
C GLU A 248 -25.00 -15.14 -16.53
N ARG A 249 -24.40 -14.14 -17.19
CA ARG A 249 -23.05 -13.58 -16.92
C ARG A 249 -22.97 -12.80 -15.59
N LYS A 250 -23.26 -13.46 -14.47
CA LYS A 250 -23.31 -12.89 -13.12
C LYS A 250 -22.01 -13.09 -12.38
N VAL A 251 -21.59 -12.10 -11.59
CA VAL A 251 -20.33 -12.15 -10.83
C VAL A 251 -20.58 -11.88 -9.35
N CYS A 252 -20.08 -12.75 -8.48
CA CYS A 252 -20.00 -12.50 -7.05
C CYS A 252 -18.55 -12.15 -6.69
N ILE A 253 -18.30 -11.00 -6.08
CA ILE A 253 -16.99 -10.57 -5.60
C ILE A 253 -17.01 -10.56 -4.08
N VAL A 254 -16.04 -11.20 -3.43
CA VAL A 254 -15.96 -11.30 -1.97
C VAL A 254 -14.85 -10.40 -1.45
N GLY A 255 -15.16 -9.59 -0.45
CA GLY A 255 -14.30 -8.55 0.11
C GLY A 255 -14.73 -7.14 -0.32
N GLY A 256 -14.67 -6.18 0.61
CA GLY A 256 -14.89 -4.76 0.36
C GLY A 256 -13.60 -3.96 0.16
N SER A 257 -12.53 -4.64 -0.28
CA SER A 257 -11.18 -4.08 -0.42
C SER A 257 -11.01 -3.31 -1.73
N HIS A 258 -9.89 -2.60 -1.88
CA HIS A 258 -9.58 -1.92 -3.14
C HIS A 258 -9.47 -2.89 -4.31
N SER A 259 -8.89 -4.08 -4.12
CA SER A 259 -8.79 -5.09 -5.18
C SER A 259 -10.16 -5.55 -5.69
N SER A 260 -11.12 -5.77 -4.78
CA SER A 260 -12.50 -6.14 -5.13
C SER A 260 -13.20 -5.08 -5.98
N PHE A 261 -13.09 -3.81 -5.59
CA PHE A 261 -13.66 -2.70 -6.37
C PHE A 261 -12.92 -2.45 -7.69
N SER A 262 -11.61 -2.70 -7.74
CA SER A 262 -10.84 -2.64 -8.98
C SER A 262 -11.23 -3.74 -9.97
N VAL A 263 -11.50 -4.98 -9.54
CA VAL A 263 -12.04 -6.03 -10.45
C VAL A 263 -13.45 -5.65 -10.93
N ALA A 264 -14.31 -5.15 -10.04
CA ALA A 264 -15.63 -4.64 -10.44
C ALA A 264 -15.50 -3.52 -11.50
N TRP A 265 -14.56 -2.59 -11.33
CA TRP A 265 -14.30 -1.52 -12.31
C TRP A 265 -13.79 -2.07 -13.65
N LEU A 266 -12.89 -3.07 -13.66
CA LEU A 266 -12.43 -3.73 -14.88
C LEU A 266 -13.60 -4.41 -15.61
N LEU A 267 -14.47 -5.13 -14.91
CA LEU A 267 -15.66 -5.74 -15.51
C LEU A 267 -16.61 -4.70 -16.12
N LEU A 268 -16.78 -3.53 -15.50
CA LEU A 268 -17.69 -2.49 -16.01
C LEU A 268 -17.12 -1.65 -17.16
N ASN A 269 -15.78 -1.58 -17.32
CA ASN A 269 -15.10 -0.63 -18.23
C ASN A 269 -14.12 -1.27 -19.24
N ARG A 270 -13.66 -2.50 -18.99
CA ARG A 270 -12.71 -3.25 -19.85
C ARG A 270 -13.29 -4.55 -20.41
N PHE A 271 -14.41 -5.04 -19.88
CA PHE A 271 -15.19 -6.10 -20.51
C PHE A 271 -16.31 -5.46 -21.34
N VAL A 272 -16.20 -5.58 -22.66
CA VAL A 272 -17.15 -5.08 -23.66
C VAL A 272 -17.35 -6.22 -24.65
N ASP A 273 -18.57 -6.46 -25.15
CA ASP A 273 -18.78 -7.55 -26.10
C ASP A 273 -17.90 -7.33 -27.34
N PRO A 274 -17.23 -8.39 -27.85
CA PRO A 274 -16.61 -8.32 -29.16
C PRO A 274 -17.70 -7.99 -30.18
N LYS A 275 -17.59 -6.85 -30.87
CA LYS A 275 -18.54 -6.47 -31.92
C LYS A 275 -18.68 -7.64 -32.90
N PRO A 276 -19.90 -8.09 -33.25
CA PRO A 276 -20.07 -9.13 -34.25
C PRO A 276 -19.44 -8.65 -35.56
N ILE A 277 -18.39 -9.35 -36.00
CA ILE A 277 -17.68 -9.03 -37.23
C ILE A 277 -18.65 -9.32 -38.37
N THR A 278 -19.28 -8.27 -38.89
CA THR A 278 -20.17 -8.35 -40.04
C THR A 278 -19.32 -8.61 -41.28
N VAL A 279 -19.10 -9.89 -41.57
CA VAL A 279 -18.45 -10.36 -42.79
C VAL A 279 -19.25 -9.84 -43.98
N ARG A 280 -18.81 -8.73 -44.55
CA ARG A 280 -19.33 -8.20 -45.82
C ARG A 280 -19.00 -9.21 -46.89
N LYS A 281 -20.00 -10.02 -47.26
CA LYS A 281 -19.91 -11.03 -48.31
C LYS A 281 -19.65 -10.31 -49.64
N ALA A 282 -18.39 -10.24 -50.05
CA ALA A 282 -17.99 -9.55 -51.26
C ALA A 282 -18.54 -10.30 -52.48
N SER A 283 -19.50 -9.69 -53.17
CA SER A 283 -20.01 -10.20 -54.43
C SER A 283 -19.00 -9.94 -55.55
N VAL A 284 -18.27 -10.98 -55.96
CA VAL A 284 -17.35 -10.94 -57.11
C VAL A 284 -17.87 -11.90 -58.18
N SER A 285 -18.06 -11.37 -59.38
CA SER A 285 -18.51 -12.13 -60.56
C SER A 285 -17.35 -12.94 -61.19
N PRO A 286 -17.64 -14.04 -61.90
CA PRO A 286 -16.60 -14.94 -62.39
C PRO A 286 -15.96 -14.44 -63.69
N THR A 287 -14.63 -14.32 -63.69
CA THR A 287 -13.78 -14.35 -64.90
C THR A 287 -12.64 -15.35 -64.70
N SER A 288 -12.30 -16.07 -65.78
CA SER A 288 -11.48 -17.29 -65.71
C SER A 288 -10.01 -17.08 -66.08
N PRO A 289 -9.04 -17.78 -65.44
CA PRO A 289 -7.65 -17.84 -65.90
C PRO A 289 -7.41 -19.00 -66.89
N LYS A 290 -6.38 -18.84 -67.75
CA LYS A 290 -5.87 -19.88 -68.66
C LYS A 290 -4.69 -20.67 -68.03
N LYS A 291 -4.36 -21.82 -68.62
CA LYS A 291 -3.18 -22.66 -68.32
C LYS A 291 -1.84 -21.91 -68.41
N LEU A 292 -0.89 -22.28 -67.54
CA LEU A 292 0.40 -22.99 -67.77
C LEU A 292 0.91 -23.37 -66.34
N ALA A 293 1.25 -24.62 -65.95
CA ALA A 293 2.33 -25.53 -66.38
C ALA A 293 3.74 -24.92 -66.22
N SER A 294 4.75 -25.55 -65.60
CA SER A 294 4.85 -26.77 -64.75
C SER A 294 6.23 -26.74 -64.04
N SER A 295 6.46 -27.32 -62.85
CA SER A 295 6.82 -28.75 -62.70
C SER A 295 6.94 -29.21 -61.22
N ASP A 296 6.98 -30.53 -61.04
CA ASP A 296 7.21 -31.35 -59.82
C ASP A 296 8.06 -32.59 -60.31
N PRO A 297 8.63 -33.54 -59.52
CA PRO A 297 8.19 -34.11 -58.21
C PRO A 297 9.37 -34.29 -57.19
N LYS A 298 9.31 -34.94 -56.00
CA LYS A 298 8.55 -36.13 -55.50
C LYS A 298 8.35 -36.15 -53.96
N LYS A 299 7.18 -36.69 -53.54
CA LYS A 299 6.87 -37.75 -52.51
C LYS A 299 7.80 -37.97 -51.28
N THR A 300 7.31 -38.40 -50.10
CA THR A 300 6.11 -39.21 -49.73
C THR A 300 5.72 -38.85 -48.26
N LYS A 301 4.45 -38.65 -47.83
CA LYS A 301 3.33 -39.61 -47.50
C LYS A 301 3.77 -40.67 -46.44
N GLU A 302 3.05 -41.06 -45.38
CA GLU A 302 1.60 -41.15 -45.04
C GLU A 302 1.33 -40.75 -43.55
N GLU A 303 0.24 -40.09 -43.14
CA GLU A 303 -1.21 -40.45 -42.98
C GLU A 303 -1.58 -41.25 -41.69
N GLY A 304 -2.73 -40.92 -41.08
CA GLY A 304 -3.25 -41.54 -39.86
C GLY A 304 -4.40 -40.74 -39.22
N GLU A 305 -5.65 -41.16 -39.46
CA GLU A 305 -6.89 -40.48 -39.02
C GLU A 305 -7.75 -41.43 -38.17
N THR A 306 -8.45 -40.93 -37.14
CA THR A 306 -9.68 -41.58 -36.58
C THR A 306 -10.43 -40.66 -35.61
N ALA A 307 -11.73 -40.93 -35.41
CA ALA A 307 -12.60 -40.20 -34.47
C ALA A 307 -13.60 -41.13 -33.74
N LEU A 308 -13.85 -40.85 -32.47
CA LEU A 308 -14.90 -41.43 -31.62
C LEU A 308 -15.46 -40.28 -30.75
N VAL A 309 -16.74 -39.89 -30.75
CA VAL A 309 -18.03 -40.62 -30.59
C VAL A 309 -18.26 -41.04 -29.13
N MET A 310 -19.31 -40.47 -28.53
CA MET A 310 -19.77 -40.75 -27.16
C MET A 310 -20.91 -41.79 -27.14
N PRO A 311 -21.11 -42.53 -26.03
CA PRO A 311 -22.39 -43.11 -25.66
C PRO A 311 -23.23 -42.14 -24.81
N HIS A 312 -24.56 -42.27 -24.89
CA HIS A 312 -25.55 -41.55 -24.09
C HIS A 312 -26.45 -42.57 -23.38
N LEU A 313 -26.86 -42.32 -22.14
CA LEU A 313 -27.90 -43.10 -21.45
C LEU A 313 -28.84 -42.17 -20.67
N ALA A 314 -30.01 -42.64 -20.22
CA ALA A 314 -31.15 -41.74 -19.97
C ALA A 314 -32.13 -42.13 -18.85
N SER A 315 -32.63 -41.08 -18.18
CA SER A 315 -33.98 -40.93 -17.61
C SER A 315 -34.36 -41.66 -16.30
N ILE A 316 -35.56 -41.29 -15.80
CA ILE A 316 -36.28 -41.75 -14.58
C ILE A 316 -35.66 -41.18 -13.27
N GLY A 317 -36.41 -40.54 -12.35
CA GLY A 317 -37.83 -40.13 -12.36
C GLY A 317 -38.22 -39.28 -11.12
N ALA A 318 -39.40 -38.65 -11.15
CA ALA A 318 -40.03 -37.91 -10.03
C ALA A 318 -41.23 -38.75 -9.46
N PRO A 319 -42.06 -38.36 -8.44
CA PRO A 319 -42.35 -37.00 -7.92
C PRO A 319 -42.71 -36.88 -6.40
N VAL A 320 -43.45 -35.81 -6.03
CA VAL A 320 -44.34 -35.57 -4.84
C VAL A 320 -43.84 -34.73 -3.63
N THR A 321 -44.07 -33.42 -3.74
CA THR A 321 -44.88 -32.52 -2.86
C THR A 321 -44.90 -32.63 -1.32
N ALA A 322 -44.59 -31.52 -0.64
CA ALA A 322 -45.22 -31.07 0.63
C ALA A 322 -45.08 -29.54 0.83
N THR A 323 -45.98 -28.89 1.58
CA THR A 323 -46.04 -27.41 1.77
C THR A 323 -46.41 -26.97 3.20
N ALA A 324 -45.69 -26.00 3.78
CA ALA A 324 -46.17 -25.05 4.81
C ALA A 324 -45.15 -23.90 5.04
N PRO A 325 -45.56 -22.69 5.51
CA PRO A 325 -44.68 -21.51 5.64
C PRO A 325 -44.27 -21.17 7.09
N ILE A 326 -43.12 -20.50 7.27
CA ILE A 326 -42.73 -19.78 8.50
C ILE A 326 -42.15 -18.39 8.14
N SER A 327 -42.30 -17.43 9.06
CA SER A 327 -42.31 -15.98 8.82
C SER A 327 -40.97 -15.29 8.52
N SER A 328 -41.09 -14.04 8.04
CA SER A 328 -40.02 -13.12 7.65
C SER A 328 -39.08 -12.68 8.77
N LEU A 329 -37.78 -12.58 8.46
CA LEU A 329 -36.78 -11.82 9.24
C LEU A 329 -35.94 -10.90 8.33
N THR A 330 -35.31 -9.89 8.95
CA THR A 330 -35.04 -8.59 8.33
C THR A 330 -33.75 -8.52 7.51
N VAL A 331 -33.84 -8.00 6.28
CA VAL A 331 -32.68 -7.61 5.47
C VAL A 331 -32.50 -6.08 5.54
N THR A 332 -31.41 -5.62 6.16
CA THR A 332 -31.10 -4.19 6.28
C THR A 332 -30.54 -3.63 4.96
N LYS A 333 -31.44 -3.33 4.03
CA LYS A 333 -31.14 -2.52 2.84
C LYS A 333 -30.75 -1.10 3.28
N CYS A 334 -29.58 -0.61 2.87
CA CYS A 334 -29.27 0.82 3.00
C CYS A 334 -30.17 1.64 2.07
N GLU A 335 -30.95 2.57 2.61
CA GLU A 335 -31.76 3.52 1.85
C GLU A 335 -31.27 4.96 2.06
N PRO A 336 -31.31 5.83 1.03
CA PRO A 336 -30.75 7.17 1.11
C PRO A 336 -31.69 8.15 1.85
N THR A 337 -31.27 8.62 3.01
CA THR A 337 -31.92 9.74 3.71
C THR A 337 -31.58 11.07 3.04
N GLY A 338 -32.45 11.57 2.16
CA GLY A 338 -32.25 12.85 1.47
C GLY A 338 -33.55 13.50 0.97
N THR A 339 -33.97 14.59 1.60
CA THR A 339 -35.21 15.30 1.27
C THR A 339 -35.10 16.06 -0.06
N VAL A 340 -35.99 15.76 -1.03
CA VAL A 340 -35.96 16.37 -2.36
C VAL A 340 -36.50 17.81 -2.33
N VAL A 341 -35.61 18.80 -2.32
CA VAL A 341 -35.96 20.21 -2.53
C VAL A 341 -35.95 20.54 -4.03
N LYS A 342 -37.13 20.87 -4.57
CA LYS A 342 -37.38 20.97 -6.02
C LYS A 342 -37.02 22.35 -6.59
N VAL A 343 -35.73 22.64 -6.79
CA VAL A 343 -35.26 23.91 -7.36
C VAL A 343 -35.23 23.87 -8.90
N LYS A 344 -36.11 24.63 -9.54
CA LYS A 344 -36.14 24.83 -11.00
C LYS A 344 -35.11 25.90 -11.39
N ARG A 345 -34.06 25.54 -12.14
CA ARG A 345 -33.21 26.48 -12.87
C ARG A 345 -33.20 26.18 -14.36
N THR A 346 -33.27 27.23 -15.16
CA THR A 346 -33.33 27.21 -16.63
C THR A 346 -32.05 27.80 -17.21
N SER A 347 -31.39 27.09 -18.10
CA SER A 347 -30.28 27.63 -18.92
C SER A 347 -30.25 26.95 -20.28
N SER A 348 -30.43 27.78 -21.30
CA SER A 348 -30.25 27.56 -22.75
C SER A 348 -29.52 26.29 -23.22
N SER A 349 -30.26 25.50 -23.98
CA SER A 349 -29.86 24.74 -25.18
C SER A 349 -28.42 24.90 -25.70
N SER A 350 -27.80 23.75 -26.00
CA SER A 350 -26.86 23.59 -27.11
C SER A 350 -27.23 22.29 -27.83
N LEU A 351 -27.68 22.38 -29.08
CA LEU A 351 -28.06 21.22 -29.89
C LEU A 351 -26.83 20.67 -30.60
N ASN A 352 -26.45 19.44 -30.29
CA ASN A 352 -25.76 18.54 -31.20
C ASN A 352 -26.22 17.11 -30.88
N GLY A 353 -26.97 16.50 -31.79
CA GLY A 353 -27.51 15.15 -31.62
C GLY A 353 -26.47 14.11 -31.98
N ASP A 354 -25.69 13.65 -31.01
CA ASP A 354 -24.76 12.55 -31.20
C ASP A 354 -25.47 11.21 -30.98
N ASN A 355 -25.66 10.44 -32.05
CA ASN A 355 -26.39 9.17 -32.05
C ASN A 355 -25.50 8.06 -31.48
N SER A 356 -25.24 8.09 -30.17
CA SER A 356 -24.47 7.06 -29.48
C SER A 356 -25.21 5.72 -29.54
N THR A 357 -24.81 4.86 -30.47
CA THR A 357 -25.26 3.45 -30.53
C THR A 357 -25.13 2.82 -29.14
N PRO A 358 -26.12 2.05 -28.66
CA PRO A 358 -26.06 1.46 -27.34
C PRO A 358 -24.78 0.63 -27.18
N LYS A 359 -23.97 0.96 -26.17
CA LYS A 359 -22.88 0.08 -25.73
C LYS A 359 -23.51 -1.25 -25.35
N SER A 360 -23.13 -2.35 -26.01
CA SER A 360 -23.61 -3.69 -25.65
C SER A 360 -23.30 -3.95 -24.18
N MET A 361 -24.35 -4.03 -23.35
CA MET A 361 -24.19 -4.18 -21.91
C MET A 361 -24.13 -5.66 -21.56
N ILE A 362 -22.91 -6.17 -21.40
CA ILE A 362 -22.65 -7.53 -20.90
C ILE A 362 -23.38 -7.82 -19.57
N PHE A 363 -23.47 -6.80 -18.70
CA PHE A 363 -24.07 -6.89 -17.38
C PHE A 363 -25.33 -6.03 -17.31
N ASN A 364 -26.43 -6.65 -16.89
CA ASN A 364 -27.69 -5.98 -16.57
C ASN A 364 -27.58 -5.31 -15.20
N ALA A 365 -28.64 -4.59 -14.81
CA ALA A 365 -28.81 -4.16 -13.43
C ALA A 365 -28.73 -5.37 -12.48
N LYS A 366 -27.96 -5.25 -11.39
CA LYS A 366 -27.81 -6.27 -10.32
C LYS A 366 -27.05 -7.56 -10.68
N ASP A 367 -26.35 -7.63 -11.81
CA ASP A 367 -25.56 -8.83 -12.20
C ASP A 367 -24.19 -8.93 -11.50
N ILE A 368 -23.63 -7.83 -10.97
CA ILE A 368 -22.39 -7.85 -10.16
C ILE A 368 -22.75 -7.65 -8.68
N MET A 369 -22.48 -8.65 -7.85
CA MET A 369 -22.65 -8.60 -6.39
C MET A 369 -21.30 -8.43 -5.70
N ILE A 370 -21.19 -7.52 -4.73
CA ILE A 370 -20.03 -7.40 -3.84
C ILE A 370 -20.45 -7.73 -2.40
N LEU A 371 -19.91 -8.81 -1.83
CA LEU A 371 -20.13 -9.22 -0.44
C LEU A 371 -18.97 -8.69 0.43
N HIS A 372 -19.24 -7.97 1.52
CA HIS A 372 -18.21 -7.39 2.38
C HIS A 372 -18.50 -7.55 3.88
N ARG A 373 -17.47 -7.80 4.71
CA ARG A 373 -17.66 -8.08 6.15
C ARG A 373 -17.80 -6.85 7.06
N SER A 374 -17.50 -5.66 6.55
CA SER A 374 -17.42 -4.41 7.33
C SER A 374 -17.83 -3.21 6.47
N PRO A 375 -18.15 -2.05 7.06
CA PRO A 375 -18.43 -0.83 6.30
C PRO A 375 -17.26 -0.46 5.38
N ILE A 376 -17.58 -0.21 4.11
CA ILE A 376 -16.60 0.23 3.11
C ILE A 376 -16.31 1.72 3.36
N ARG A 377 -15.02 2.08 3.40
CA ARG A 377 -14.56 3.46 3.62
C ARG A 377 -13.89 4.03 2.39
N CYS A 378 -13.89 5.35 2.27
CA CYS A 378 -13.16 6.08 1.24
C CYS A 378 -12.05 6.92 1.86
N TYR A 379 -10.95 7.07 1.13
CA TYR A 379 -9.88 8.02 1.46
C TYR A 379 -10.31 9.46 1.16
N TYR A 380 -9.86 10.41 1.96
CA TYR A 380 -10.02 11.84 1.74
C TYR A 380 -8.73 12.61 2.04
N GLY A 381 -8.40 13.59 1.20
CA GLY A 381 -7.21 14.43 1.41
C GLY A 381 -7.38 15.43 2.55
N THR A 382 -8.62 15.74 2.93
CA THR A 382 -8.94 16.57 4.09
C THR A 382 -10.18 16.06 4.82
N LYS A 383 -10.23 16.31 6.13
CA LYS A 383 -11.45 16.20 6.95
C LYS A 383 -12.68 16.85 6.30
N LYS A 384 -12.52 18.04 5.70
CA LYS A 384 -13.61 18.79 5.06
C LYS A 384 -14.23 18.06 3.86
N GLU A 385 -13.43 17.36 3.06
CA GLU A 385 -13.96 16.52 1.97
C GLU A 385 -14.73 15.32 2.50
N ALA A 386 -14.25 14.70 3.59
CA ALA A 386 -14.93 13.56 4.22
C ALA A 386 -16.30 13.98 4.78
N GLU A 387 -16.36 15.09 5.51
CA GLU A 387 -17.61 15.66 6.05
C GLU A 387 -18.60 16.05 4.93
N ALA A 388 -18.10 16.61 3.82
CA ALA A 388 -18.93 16.95 2.66
C ALA A 388 -19.52 15.72 1.93
N ASP A 389 -18.84 14.57 2.00
CA ASP A 389 -19.32 13.27 1.50
C ASP A 389 -20.12 12.48 2.57
N GLY A 390 -20.33 13.03 3.78
CA GLY A 390 -21.03 12.36 4.88
C GLY A 390 -20.25 11.22 5.54
N ALA A 391 -18.94 11.14 5.34
CA ALA A 391 -18.07 10.12 5.93
C ALA A 391 -17.59 10.51 7.34
N ASP A 392 -17.31 9.49 8.17
CA ASP A 392 -16.70 9.70 9.49
C ASP A 392 -15.31 10.34 9.35
N ALA A 393 -15.18 11.55 9.88
CA ALA A 393 -13.96 12.33 9.96
C ALA A 393 -13.60 12.70 11.42
N SER A 394 -13.99 11.85 12.38
CA SER A 394 -13.60 11.95 13.78
C SER A 394 -12.11 11.70 13.99
N ARG A 395 -11.48 10.93 13.09
CA ARG A 395 -10.05 10.61 13.09
C ARG A 395 -9.40 11.11 11.80
N VAL A 396 -8.20 11.66 11.94
CA VAL A 396 -7.31 12.08 10.84
C VAL A 396 -5.90 11.59 11.13
N ASP A 397 -5.08 11.45 10.09
CA ASP A 397 -3.64 11.26 10.25
C ASP A 397 -2.90 12.59 10.54
N ARG A 398 -1.57 12.52 10.69
CA ARG A 398 -0.70 13.68 10.94
C ARG A 398 -0.76 14.75 9.83
N SER A 399 -1.32 14.45 8.66
CA SER A 399 -1.48 15.36 7.52
C SER A 399 -2.93 15.83 7.33
N GLY A 400 -3.86 15.48 8.24
CA GLY A 400 -5.27 15.88 8.16
C GLY A 400 -6.11 15.05 7.18
N CYS A 401 -5.55 13.96 6.63
CA CYS A 401 -6.23 13.04 5.73
C CYS A 401 -7.09 12.03 6.52
N VAL A 402 -8.12 11.47 5.89
CA VAL A 402 -9.05 10.51 6.50
C VAL A 402 -9.00 9.17 5.76
N ASN A 403 -8.91 8.06 6.49
CA ASN A 403 -8.77 6.69 5.97
C ASN A 403 -7.58 6.56 4.99
N THR A 404 -6.42 7.10 5.35
CA THR A 404 -5.18 7.09 4.55
C THR A 404 -4.74 5.69 4.17
N PHE A 405 -4.84 4.72 5.09
CA PHE A 405 -4.42 3.34 4.83
C PHE A 405 -5.59 2.38 4.59
N THR A 406 -6.79 2.74 5.04
CA THR A 406 -7.98 1.86 5.01
C THR A 406 -9.03 2.24 3.95
N GLY A 407 -8.91 3.41 3.31
CA GLY A 407 -9.93 3.96 2.41
C GLY A 407 -9.74 3.62 0.93
N LEU A 408 -10.85 3.33 0.24
CA LEU A 408 -10.88 3.28 -1.22
C LEU A 408 -10.45 4.62 -1.84
N ARG A 409 -9.68 4.55 -2.92
CA ARG A 409 -9.19 5.68 -3.72
C ARG A 409 -9.63 5.56 -5.17
N GLU A 410 -9.61 6.66 -5.89
CA GLU A 410 -9.74 6.70 -7.35
C GLU A 410 -10.93 5.95 -7.93
N ASP A 411 -10.71 5.08 -8.91
CA ASP A 411 -11.75 4.34 -9.62
C ASP A 411 -12.60 3.47 -8.70
N ALA A 412 -12.02 2.94 -7.62
CA ALA A 412 -12.76 2.24 -6.58
C ALA A 412 -13.64 3.19 -5.75
N LYS A 413 -13.12 4.38 -5.37
CA LYS A 413 -13.90 5.43 -4.68
C LYS A 413 -15.04 5.95 -5.56
N ARG A 414 -14.75 6.25 -6.83
CA ARG A 414 -15.72 6.70 -7.84
C ARG A 414 -16.81 5.65 -8.05
N LEU A 415 -16.43 4.38 -8.23
CA LEU A 415 -17.38 3.28 -8.37
C LEU A 415 -18.25 3.11 -7.12
N PHE A 416 -17.64 3.02 -5.92
CA PHE A 416 -18.37 2.91 -4.67
C PHE A 416 -19.40 4.03 -4.51
N LYS A 417 -18.99 5.31 -4.67
CA LYS A 417 -19.90 6.46 -4.61
C LYS A 417 -21.04 6.38 -5.64
N SER A 418 -20.73 5.96 -6.87
CA SER A 418 -21.73 5.80 -7.94
C SER A 418 -22.77 4.73 -7.60
N VAL A 419 -22.34 3.62 -6.99
CA VAL A 419 -23.23 2.54 -6.54
C VAL A 419 -24.07 2.98 -5.34
N THR A 420 -23.49 3.65 -4.34
CA THR A 420 -24.25 4.16 -3.18
C THR A 420 -25.24 5.27 -3.55
N ALA A 421 -24.96 6.04 -4.61
CA ALA A 421 -25.89 7.03 -5.16
C ALA A 421 -26.98 6.42 -6.07
N GLY A 422 -26.92 5.12 -6.37
CA GLY A 422 -27.83 4.46 -7.31
C GLY A 422 -27.59 4.77 -8.79
N CYS A 423 -26.47 5.44 -9.12
CA CYS A 423 -26.10 5.78 -10.50
C CYS A 423 -25.54 4.57 -11.27
N GLU A 424 -24.74 3.72 -10.61
CA GLU A 424 -24.28 2.45 -11.19
C GLU A 424 -25.15 1.30 -10.68
N VAL A 425 -26.17 0.94 -11.47
CA VAL A 425 -27.18 -0.07 -11.11
C VAL A 425 -26.75 -1.51 -11.41
N ARG A 426 -25.64 -1.73 -12.12
CA ARG A 426 -25.13 -3.08 -12.46
C ARG A 426 -24.46 -3.75 -11.27
N VAL A 427 -23.93 -2.97 -10.33
CA VAL A 427 -23.30 -3.44 -9.08
C VAL A 427 -24.28 -3.29 -7.91
N ARG A 428 -24.20 -4.22 -6.95
CA ARG A 428 -24.96 -4.19 -5.69
C ARG A 428 -24.12 -4.70 -4.53
N LEU A 429 -24.13 -3.96 -3.42
CA LEU A 429 -23.34 -4.25 -2.23
C LEU A 429 -24.18 -4.98 -1.18
N PHE A 430 -23.59 -5.95 -0.50
CA PHE A 430 -24.18 -6.60 0.69
C PHE A 430 -23.13 -6.67 1.79
N GLN A 431 -23.43 -6.02 2.92
CA GLN A 431 -22.66 -6.30 4.13
C GLN A 431 -23.11 -7.64 4.69
N VAL A 432 -22.17 -8.58 4.82
CA VAL A 432 -22.42 -9.95 5.29
C VAL A 432 -21.69 -10.21 6.60
N ASN A 433 -22.33 -10.92 7.52
CA ASN A 433 -21.77 -11.38 8.79
C ASN A 433 -21.78 -12.92 8.87
N GLN A 434 -20.81 -13.49 9.60
CA GLN A 434 -20.63 -14.95 9.70
C GLN A 434 -21.82 -15.68 10.36
N GLN A 435 -22.61 -14.99 11.17
CA GLN A 435 -23.67 -15.60 12.00
C GLN A 435 -25.10 -15.41 11.46
N GLY A 436 -25.32 -14.59 10.43
CA GLY A 436 -26.68 -14.25 9.98
C GLY A 436 -26.86 -14.02 8.48
N SER A 437 -25.80 -14.13 7.67
CA SER A 437 -25.85 -13.80 6.23
C SER A 437 -25.69 -14.99 5.29
N GLN A 438 -25.58 -16.23 5.81
CA GLN A 438 -25.23 -17.41 5.01
C GLN A 438 -26.15 -17.60 3.80
N ALA A 439 -27.48 -17.55 3.99
CA ALA A 439 -28.44 -17.69 2.90
C ALA A 439 -28.40 -16.57 1.83
N ILE A 440 -27.70 -15.45 2.08
CA ILE A 440 -27.39 -14.43 1.06
C ILE A 440 -26.12 -14.83 0.30
N THR A 441 -25.08 -15.28 1.02
CA THR A 441 -23.84 -15.82 0.46
C THR A 441 -24.10 -17.02 -0.46
N ASP A 442 -24.87 -18.02 0.01
CA ASP A 442 -25.20 -19.23 -0.76
C ASP A 442 -25.92 -18.88 -2.07
N LYS A 443 -26.90 -17.96 -2.00
CA LYS A 443 -27.64 -17.48 -3.18
C LYS A 443 -26.74 -16.68 -4.12
N ALA A 444 -25.78 -15.93 -3.61
CA ALA A 444 -24.81 -15.20 -4.41
C ALA A 444 -23.85 -16.16 -5.14
N TYR A 445 -23.32 -17.17 -4.46
CA TYR A 445 -22.41 -18.17 -5.03
C TYR A 445 -23.13 -19.11 -6.01
N ALA A 446 -24.36 -19.53 -5.69
CA ALA A 446 -25.17 -20.35 -6.59
C ALA A 446 -25.50 -19.60 -7.89
N ALA A 447 -25.99 -18.35 -7.80
CA ALA A 447 -26.46 -17.58 -8.95
C ALA A 447 -25.37 -16.88 -9.77
N ALA A 448 -24.10 -16.89 -9.32
CA ALA A 448 -22.98 -16.31 -10.05
C ALA A 448 -22.38 -17.30 -11.06
N GLY A 449 -22.11 -16.84 -12.27
CA GLY A 449 -21.28 -17.55 -13.25
C GLY A 449 -19.79 -17.54 -12.87
N ALA A 450 -19.31 -16.49 -12.18
CA ALA A 450 -17.96 -16.42 -11.62
C ALA A 450 -17.95 -15.85 -10.18
N ILE A 451 -17.09 -16.39 -9.32
CA ILE A 451 -16.83 -15.92 -7.95
C ILE A 451 -15.39 -15.39 -7.90
N VAL A 452 -15.20 -14.11 -7.57
CA VAL A 452 -13.88 -13.48 -7.41
C VAL A 452 -13.58 -13.27 -5.93
N TRP A 453 -12.50 -13.87 -5.45
CA TRP A 453 -12.05 -13.78 -4.07
C TRP A 453 -11.06 -12.63 -3.87
N GLY A 454 -11.46 -11.60 -3.11
CA GLY A 454 -10.67 -10.42 -2.78
C GLY A 454 -10.59 -10.13 -1.27
N ALA A 455 -10.64 -11.19 -0.46
CA ALA A 455 -10.73 -11.12 1.00
C ALA A 455 -9.41 -10.68 1.70
N GLY A 456 -8.30 -10.58 0.98
CA GLY A 456 -7.00 -10.11 1.50
C GLY A 456 -5.81 -10.82 0.85
N TYR A 457 -4.64 -10.61 1.45
CA TYR A 457 -3.40 -11.34 1.16
C TYR A 457 -2.84 -11.89 2.48
N LYS A 458 -2.19 -13.05 2.42
CA LYS A 458 -1.38 -13.64 3.50
C LYS A 458 0.11 -13.31 3.31
N THR A 459 0.93 -13.58 4.31
CA THR A 459 2.40 -13.53 4.17
C THR A 459 2.88 -14.64 3.23
N ASN A 460 3.67 -14.29 2.20
CA ASN A 460 4.44 -15.26 1.44
C ASN A 460 5.71 -15.64 2.23
N LEU A 461 5.57 -16.52 3.23
CA LEU A 461 6.63 -16.80 4.20
C LEU A 461 7.58 -17.90 3.69
N VAL A 462 8.89 -17.61 3.69
CA VAL A 462 9.93 -18.66 3.56
C VAL A 462 9.94 -19.46 4.87
N PRO A 463 9.87 -20.81 4.83
CA PRO A 463 9.99 -21.65 6.02
C PRO A 463 11.28 -21.35 6.82
N GLY A 464 11.12 -21.15 8.13
CA GLY A 464 12.24 -20.97 9.07
C GLY A 464 12.35 -22.15 10.02
N PHE A 465 13.56 -22.52 10.41
CA PHE A 465 13.86 -23.60 11.36
C PHE A 465 14.89 -23.15 12.40
N ASP A 466 14.95 -23.82 13.56
CA ASP A 466 16.11 -23.75 14.46
C ASP A 466 17.21 -24.75 14.04
N GLU A 467 18.36 -24.71 14.71
CA GLU A 467 19.50 -25.61 14.44
C GLU A 467 19.21 -27.09 14.76
N ALA A 468 18.15 -27.39 15.53
CA ALA A 468 17.66 -28.75 15.77
C ALA A 468 16.59 -29.19 14.74
N GLY A 469 16.25 -28.35 13.76
CA GLY A 469 15.27 -28.62 12.71
C GLY A 469 13.81 -28.38 13.10
N ASN A 470 13.52 -27.79 14.26
CA ASN A 470 12.16 -27.45 14.66
C ASN A 470 11.66 -26.22 13.86
N PRO A 471 10.40 -26.19 13.41
CA PRO A 471 9.88 -25.06 12.63
C PRO A 471 9.71 -23.81 13.50
N LEU A 472 10.23 -22.67 13.02
CA LEU A 472 10.01 -21.37 13.63
C LEU A 472 8.57 -20.90 13.37
N VAL A 473 7.73 -21.00 14.40
CA VAL A 473 6.35 -20.50 14.36
C VAL A 473 6.34 -19.03 14.74
N PHE A 474 5.52 -18.24 14.04
CA PHE A 474 5.39 -16.79 14.27
C PHE A 474 3.94 -16.42 14.62
N HIS A 475 3.78 -15.36 15.43
CA HIS A 475 2.49 -14.74 15.67
C HIS A 475 1.85 -14.29 14.35
N GLN A 476 0.64 -14.74 14.07
CA GLN A 476 -0.11 -14.41 12.86
C GLN A 476 -1.52 -13.90 13.19
N GLU A 477 -2.03 -13.00 12.34
CA GLU A 477 -3.41 -12.51 12.40
C GLU A 477 -3.97 -12.40 10.99
N ASN A 478 -5.08 -13.14 10.72
CA ASN A 478 -5.67 -13.32 9.39
C ASN A 478 -4.67 -13.88 8.34
N GLY A 479 -3.73 -14.75 8.77
CA GLY A 479 -2.70 -15.34 7.89
C GLY A 479 -1.57 -14.39 7.50
N VAL A 480 -1.38 -13.30 8.24
CA VAL A 480 -0.26 -12.38 8.08
C VAL A 480 0.58 -12.36 9.35
N VAL A 481 1.89 -12.54 9.21
CA VAL A 481 2.88 -12.52 10.29
C VAL A 481 2.96 -11.13 10.92
N LYS A 482 2.98 -11.09 12.26
CA LYS A 482 3.16 -9.87 13.06
C LYS A 482 4.63 -9.45 13.07
N LEU A 483 4.85 -8.17 12.81
CA LEU A 483 6.14 -7.51 13.02
C LEU A 483 6.16 -6.76 14.34
N ASP A 484 7.31 -6.66 14.98
CA ASP A 484 7.52 -5.71 16.08
C ASP A 484 7.76 -4.27 15.56
N ASN A 485 7.99 -3.32 16.47
CA ASN A 485 8.24 -1.93 16.10
C ASN A 485 9.57 -1.72 15.33
N LYS A 486 10.44 -2.73 15.24
CA LYS A 486 11.71 -2.72 14.48
C LYS A 486 11.65 -3.59 13.22
N SER A 487 10.45 -3.91 12.73
CA SER A 487 10.24 -4.75 11.53
C SER A 487 10.67 -6.22 11.69
N ARG A 488 10.98 -6.70 12.89
CA ARG A 488 11.36 -8.09 13.16
C ARG A 488 10.13 -8.99 13.27
N LEU A 489 10.21 -10.22 12.77
CA LEU A 489 9.12 -11.19 12.90
C LEU A 489 8.94 -11.61 14.36
N GLN A 490 7.71 -11.60 14.87
CA GLN A 490 7.41 -11.99 16.25
C GLN A 490 7.28 -13.52 16.37
N LEU A 491 8.31 -14.19 16.90
CA LEU A 491 8.30 -15.63 17.20
C LEU A 491 7.21 -15.99 18.22
N LEU A 492 6.62 -17.18 18.07
CA LEU A 492 5.63 -17.76 18.98
C LEU A 492 6.30 -18.80 19.88
N GLY A 493 6.63 -18.40 21.11
CA GLY A 493 7.30 -19.26 22.10
C GLY A 493 8.77 -18.86 22.34
N PRO A 494 9.48 -19.59 23.21
CA PRO A 494 10.89 -19.35 23.48
C PRO A 494 11.77 -19.80 22.30
N PHE A 495 12.91 -19.14 22.13
CA PHE A 495 13.99 -19.54 21.21
C PHE A 495 15.24 -19.85 22.02
N LYS A 496 15.98 -20.92 21.69
CA LYS A 496 17.22 -21.31 22.35
C LYS A 496 18.40 -20.57 21.71
N GLY A 497 19.25 -19.95 22.52
CA GLY A 497 20.41 -19.19 22.02
C GLY A 497 20.06 -17.78 21.56
N LYS A 498 20.88 -17.23 20.65
CA LYS A 498 20.76 -15.82 20.20
C LYS A 498 19.66 -15.67 19.15
N ILE A 499 18.62 -14.91 19.46
CA ILE A 499 17.46 -14.68 18.59
C ILE A 499 17.92 -14.20 17.19
N PRO A 500 17.52 -14.86 16.09
CA PRO A 500 17.99 -14.55 14.75
C PRO A 500 17.42 -13.21 14.25
N SER A 501 18.21 -12.48 13.47
CA SER A 501 17.81 -11.16 12.95
C SER A 501 16.97 -11.28 11.67
N VAL A 502 15.76 -11.81 11.81
CA VAL A 502 14.80 -11.98 10.71
C VAL A 502 13.81 -10.80 10.66
N LEU A 503 13.87 -10.07 9.55
CA LEU A 503 13.15 -8.82 9.28
C LEU A 503 12.14 -9.04 8.17
N GLY A 504 10.95 -8.45 8.29
CA GLY A 504 9.92 -8.45 7.24
C GLY A 504 9.69 -7.05 6.69
N VAL A 505 9.50 -6.94 5.37
CA VAL A 505 9.14 -5.66 4.72
C VAL A 505 8.29 -5.87 3.47
N GLY A 506 7.26 -5.05 3.29
CA GLY A 506 6.39 -5.08 2.10
C GLY A 506 4.99 -5.60 2.38
N LEU A 507 4.22 -5.83 1.31
CA LEU A 507 2.91 -6.48 1.39
C LEU A 507 3.08 -7.87 2.03
N GLY A 508 2.20 -8.26 2.95
CA GLY A 508 2.33 -9.52 3.70
C GLY A 508 3.34 -9.45 4.86
N PHE A 509 4.10 -8.36 4.97
CA PHE A 509 4.92 -8.00 6.13
C PHE A 509 4.58 -6.54 6.52
N SER A 510 3.28 -6.28 6.62
CA SER A 510 2.68 -4.95 6.73
C SER A 510 2.95 -4.35 8.11
N LEU A 511 3.69 -3.24 8.17
CA LEU A 511 3.97 -2.53 9.42
C LEU A 511 2.69 -1.99 10.08
N ARG A 512 2.72 -1.80 11.40
CA ARG A 512 1.68 -1.06 12.13
C ARG A 512 1.75 0.44 11.85
N SER A 513 0.61 1.06 11.62
CA SER A 513 0.43 2.52 11.50
C SER A 513 0.74 3.25 12.81
N ALA A 514 1.36 4.43 12.72
CA ALA A 514 1.51 5.35 13.85
C ALA A 514 0.18 5.99 14.28
N VAL A 515 -0.87 5.94 13.44
CA VAL A 515 -2.23 6.42 13.75
C VAL A 515 -3.23 5.29 13.55
N ASP A 516 -3.99 4.98 14.60
CA ASP A 516 -5.04 3.98 14.56
C ASP A 516 -6.35 4.58 14.05
N GLU A 517 -6.54 4.51 12.72
CA GLU A 517 -7.75 4.96 12.02
C GLU A 517 -9.02 4.19 12.44
N MET A 518 -8.84 2.98 12.98
CA MET A 518 -9.90 1.98 13.12
C MET A 518 -10.41 1.81 14.56
N GLY A 519 -9.57 2.10 15.56
CA GLY A 519 -9.69 1.58 16.92
C GLY A 519 -9.14 0.15 17.08
N THR A 520 -8.44 -0.35 16.08
CA THR A 520 -7.85 -1.69 15.98
C THR A 520 -6.65 -1.62 15.05
N GLU A 521 -5.52 -2.21 15.41
CA GLU A 521 -4.21 -2.12 14.73
C GLU A 521 -4.25 -1.92 13.19
N THR A 522 -4.32 -0.66 12.75
CA THR A 522 -4.24 -0.32 11.32
C THR A 522 -2.86 -0.68 10.77
N ARG A 523 -2.79 -1.45 9.69
CA ARG A 523 -1.55 -1.80 8.99
C ARG A 523 -1.31 -0.85 7.81
N VAL A 524 -0.04 -0.70 7.41
CA VAL A 524 0.38 0.24 6.36
C VAL A 524 1.07 -0.47 5.19
N ASP A 525 0.38 -0.53 4.06
CA ASP A 525 0.84 -1.16 2.81
C ASP A 525 0.94 -0.11 1.69
N GLY A 526 2.13 0.05 1.12
CA GLY A 526 2.38 0.97 0.00
C GLY A 526 3.87 1.16 -0.27
N VAL A 527 4.25 1.33 -1.54
CA VAL A 527 5.67 1.39 -1.96
C VAL A 527 6.43 2.52 -1.26
N THR A 528 5.79 3.67 -1.07
CA THR A 528 6.35 4.83 -0.33
C THR A 528 6.58 4.54 1.16
N VAL A 529 5.84 3.61 1.76
CA VAL A 529 6.07 3.13 3.14
C VAL A 529 7.27 2.20 3.18
N TYR A 530 7.39 1.28 2.21
CA TYR A 530 8.51 0.35 2.11
C TYR A 530 9.83 1.09 1.87
N HIS A 531 9.85 2.09 0.99
CA HIS A 531 11.02 2.94 0.67
C HIS A 531 11.38 3.95 1.76
N ARG A 532 10.50 4.17 2.76
CA ARG A 532 10.74 5.09 3.88
C ARG A 532 10.88 4.32 5.18
N ARG A 533 9.78 4.05 5.88
CA ARG A 533 9.81 3.44 7.22
C ARG A 533 10.30 2.00 7.22
N GLY A 534 9.85 1.17 6.26
CA GLY A 534 10.27 -0.23 6.16
C GLY A 534 11.79 -0.35 5.99
N ALA A 535 12.33 0.29 4.95
CA ALA A 535 13.75 0.33 4.68
C ALA A 535 14.57 0.98 5.81
N ALA A 536 14.05 2.02 6.48
CA ALA A 536 14.76 2.65 7.59
C ALA A 536 14.86 1.75 8.85
N LEU A 537 13.81 0.98 9.19
CA LEU A 537 13.85 0.00 10.29
C LEU A 537 14.78 -1.20 9.95
N VAL A 538 14.85 -1.59 8.67
CA VAL A 538 15.85 -2.57 8.20
C VAL A 538 17.27 -2.01 8.40
N LEU A 539 17.57 -0.80 7.92
CA LEU A 539 18.90 -0.21 8.06
C LEU A 539 19.28 0.07 9.52
N GLU A 540 18.32 0.39 10.39
CA GLU A 540 18.54 0.50 11.85
C GLU A 540 18.97 -0.85 12.44
N SER A 541 18.40 -1.95 11.95
CA SER A 541 18.76 -3.28 12.41
C SER A 541 20.17 -3.69 11.96
N LEU A 542 20.64 -3.19 10.80
CA LEU A 542 21.98 -3.45 10.24
C LEU A 542 23.09 -2.57 10.84
N PHE A 543 22.80 -1.30 11.10
CA PHE A 543 23.81 -0.25 11.39
C PHE A 543 23.56 0.53 12.69
N GLY A 544 22.45 0.27 13.40
CA GLY A 544 22.07 0.98 14.62
C GLY A 544 21.28 2.27 14.38
N PRO A 545 20.95 3.03 15.44
CA PRO A 545 20.06 4.19 15.37
C PRO A 545 20.63 5.40 14.63
N GLU A 546 21.94 5.42 14.35
CA GLU A 546 22.62 6.46 13.56
C GLU A 546 22.05 6.65 12.13
N VAL A 547 21.29 5.68 11.60
CA VAL A 547 20.51 5.82 10.37
C VAL A 547 19.37 6.86 10.47
N TYR A 548 19.08 7.34 11.68
CA TYR A 548 18.17 8.44 12.00
C TYR A 548 18.90 9.77 12.26
N GLY A 549 20.18 9.87 11.89
CA GLY A 549 20.99 11.07 12.08
C GLY A 549 21.22 11.33 13.56
N THR A 550 20.72 12.46 14.05
CA THR A 550 20.82 12.83 15.48
C THR A 550 19.59 12.43 16.32
N SER A 551 18.65 11.67 15.76
CA SER A 551 17.47 11.15 16.47
C SER A 551 17.62 9.68 16.89
N SER A 552 16.88 9.26 17.91
CA SER A 552 16.96 7.89 18.46
C SER A 552 16.04 6.86 17.78
N SER A 553 15.06 7.32 16.99
CA SER A 553 14.05 6.48 16.35
C SER A 553 13.47 7.12 15.08
N PHE A 554 12.85 6.30 14.22
CA PHE A 554 12.17 6.77 13.00
C PHE A 554 11.06 7.78 13.30
N GLU A 555 10.24 7.53 14.32
CA GLU A 555 9.11 8.41 14.68
C GLU A 555 9.59 9.79 15.14
N GLU A 556 10.66 9.84 15.92
CA GLU A 556 11.31 11.08 16.39
C GLU A 556 11.98 11.83 15.22
N MET A 557 12.71 11.13 14.36
CA MET A 557 13.32 11.67 13.14
C MET A 557 12.25 12.33 12.26
N VAL A 558 11.08 11.71 12.09
CA VAL A 558 9.97 12.30 11.32
C VAL A 558 9.38 13.54 12.01
N GLU A 559 9.21 13.50 13.34
CA GLU A 559 8.66 14.62 14.12
C GLU A 559 9.57 15.85 14.09
N LYS A 560 10.86 15.66 14.34
CA LYS A 560 11.89 16.71 14.28
C LYS A 560 12.01 17.36 12.91
N ASN A 561 11.92 16.57 11.84
CA ASN A 561 11.99 17.09 10.48
C ASN A 561 10.70 17.84 10.05
N GLU A 562 9.52 17.39 10.49
CA GLU A 562 8.27 18.14 10.31
C GLU A 562 8.17 19.39 11.22
N GLU A 563 8.92 19.45 12.32
CA GLU A 563 9.13 20.67 13.11
C GLU A 563 9.96 21.72 12.38
N LYS A 564 11.21 21.39 12.02
CA LYS A 564 12.09 22.26 11.21
C LYS A 564 11.37 22.81 9.96
N LYS A 565 10.57 21.97 9.31
CA LYS A 565 9.76 22.33 8.12
C LYS A 565 8.64 23.32 8.43
N ARG A 566 7.96 23.19 9.58
CA ARG A 566 6.96 24.18 10.06
C ARG A 566 7.61 25.51 10.39
N GLU A 567 8.74 25.50 11.12
CA GLU A 567 9.52 26.70 11.46
C GLU A 567 10.00 27.43 10.20
N ALA A 568 10.58 26.70 9.24
CA ALA A 568 11.03 27.26 7.96
C ALA A 568 9.88 27.81 7.10
N GLN A 569 8.67 27.27 7.22
CA GLN A 569 7.46 27.83 6.58
C GLN A 569 6.99 29.10 7.28
N MET A 570 6.96 29.13 8.62
CA MET A 570 6.61 30.32 9.40
C MET A 570 7.58 31.48 9.13
N PHE A 571 8.90 31.23 9.14
CA PHE A 571 9.91 32.24 8.83
C PHE A 571 9.80 32.77 7.39
N LYS A 572 9.48 31.91 6.41
CA LYS A 572 9.20 32.33 5.02
C LYS A 572 7.93 33.18 4.93
N ALA A 573 6.88 32.86 5.69
CA ALA A 573 5.65 33.63 5.74
C ALA A 573 5.87 35.02 6.38
N GLU A 574 6.53 35.07 7.54
CA GLU A 574 6.87 36.32 8.24
C GLU A 574 7.76 37.23 7.38
N LYS A 575 8.75 36.66 6.67
CA LYS A 575 9.58 37.42 5.72
C LYS A 575 8.77 37.96 4.54
N ALA A 576 7.81 37.20 4.02
CA ALA A 576 6.92 37.66 2.95
C ALA A 576 5.93 38.74 3.42
N GLU A 577 5.46 38.66 4.66
CA GLU A 577 4.61 39.68 5.28
C GLU A 577 5.38 40.99 5.53
N LYS A 578 6.59 40.91 6.12
CA LYS A 578 7.47 42.08 6.29
C LYS A 578 7.81 42.74 4.96
N ALA A 579 8.04 41.97 3.90
CA ALA A 579 8.27 42.50 2.56
C ALA A 579 7.04 43.23 1.97
N ARG A 580 5.82 42.70 2.19
CA ARG A 580 4.58 43.38 1.79
C ARG A 580 4.34 44.67 2.57
N ASN A 581 4.57 44.65 3.88
CA ASN A 581 4.38 45.80 4.74
C ASN A 581 5.40 46.92 4.41
N ALA A 582 6.66 46.56 4.10
CA ALA A 582 7.66 47.51 3.63
C ALA A 582 7.30 48.16 2.28
N ALA A 583 6.78 47.37 1.33
CA ALA A 583 6.31 47.91 0.04
C ALA A 583 5.08 48.82 0.22
N ALA A 584 4.17 48.50 1.14
CA ALA A 584 3.02 49.36 1.46
C ALA A 584 3.42 50.71 2.08
N THR A 585 4.62 50.82 2.66
CA THR A 585 5.16 52.09 3.20
C THR A 585 5.97 52.92 2.18
N SER A 586 6.26 52.42 0.98
CA SER A 586 7.09 53.15 0.00
C SER A 586 6.32 53.99 -1.03
N ASP A 587 5.02 53.73 -1.24
CA ASP A 587 4.18 54.51 -2.19
C ASP A 587 3.70 55.86 -1.61
N GLY A 588 4.40 56.39 -0.60
CA GLY A 588 3.94 57.47 0.27
C GLY A 588 4.48 58.88 0.02
N GLU A 589 5.48 59.09 -0.84
CA GLU A 589 6.12 60.41 -0.95
C GLU A 589 6.70 60.72 -2.35
N GLN A 590 5.98 61.55 -3.12
CA GLN A 590 6.55 62.34 -4.22
C GLN A 590 5.62 63.49 -4.64
N THR A 591 6.10 64.74 -4.51
CA THR A 591 5.44 65.96 -5.01
C THR A 591 6.42 66.82 -5.82
N PRO A 592 5.97 67.57 -6.86
CA PRO A 592 6.86 68.04 -7.92
C PRO A 592 7.16 69.54 -7.92
N THR A 593 8.37 69.93 -8.36
CA THR A 593 8.70 71.28 -8.84
C THR A 593 9.72 71.24 -10.00
N SER A 594 9.60 72.23 -10.90
CA SER A 594 10.48 72.54 -12.06
C SER A 594 10.73 74.06 -12.06
N PRO A 595 11.19 74.75 -13.14
CA PRO A 595 11.97 74.40 -14.36
C PRO A 595 13.34 75.19 -14.44
N VAL A 596 14.15 75.26 -15.54
CA VAL A 596 14.03 76.15 -16.73
C VAL A 596 15.30 76.09 -17.65
N LYS A 597 15.13 75.91 -18.99
CA LYS A 597 16.03 76.27 -20.15
C LYS A 597 17.45 75.60 -20.25
N THR A 598 18.17 75.56 -21.40
CA THR A 598 18.00 76.17 -22.75
C THR A 598 18.62 75.35 -23.91
N HIS A 599 18.24 75.71 -25.15
CA HIS A 599 18.91 75.50 -26.47
C HIS A 599 18.73 74.21 -27.31
N ALA A 600 18.65 74.46 -28.62
CA ALA A 600 18.64 73.58 -29.81
C ALA A 600 19.28 74.40 -30.97
N PRO A 601 19.64 73.86 -32.18
CA PRO A 601 18.63 73.31 -33.13
C PRO A 601 19.04 72.13 -34.07
N ARG A 602 18.03 71.30 -34.40
CA ARG A 602 17.65 70.70 -35.70
C ARG A 602 18.64 70.54 -36.88
N ASN A 603 18.56 69.37 -37.54
CA ASN A 603 17.90 69.25 -38.85
C ASN A 603 17.60 67.78 -39.28
N ILE A 604 16.38 67.53 -39.82
CA ILE A 604 16.02 66.57 -40.91
C ILE A 604 16.32 65.04 -40.71
N SER A 605 15.56 64.05 -41.20
CA SER A 605 14.13 63.75 -41.51
C SER A 605 14.09 62.41 -42.31
N VAL A 606 13.07 61.53 -42.34
CA VAL A 606 11.81 61.29 -41.59
C VAL A 606 11.30 59.85 -41.98
N THR A 607 10.08 59.43 -41.57
CA THR A 607 9.41 58.10 -41.80
C THR A 607 9.94 56.91 -40.96
N THR A 608 9.13 55.99 -40.39
CA THR A 608 7.64 55.95 -40.23
C THR A 608 7.19 55.04 -39.06
N ALA A 609 6.02 55.36 -38.49
CA ALA A 609 5.10 54.50 -37.72
C ALA A 609 5.53 53.96 -36.33
N HIS A 610 4.56 53.90 -35.40
CA HIS A 610 4.73 53.53 -33.99
C HIS A 610 3.60 52.63 -33.46
N SER A 611 3.91 51.83 -32.45
CA SER A 611 2.95 51.27 -31.49
C SER A 611 2.50 52.32 -30.45
N PRO A 612 1.30 52.21 -29.88
CA PRO A 612 0.95 52.86 -28.61
C PRO A 612 0.67 51.86 -27.47
N ALA A 613 0.73 52.35 -26.23
CA ALA A 613 0.48 51.59 -25.00
C ALA A 613 -0.75 52.13 -24.22
N LYS A 614 -0.97 51.60 -23.01
CA LYS A 614 -2.12 51.89 -22.12
C LYS A 614 -2.26 53.38 -21.75
N LEU A 615 -3.49 53.77 -21.41
CA LEU A 615 -3.79 54.94 -20.57
C LEU A 615 -5.03 54.68 -19.67
N VAL A 616 -5.25 55.56 -18.70
CA VAL A 616 -6.29 55.49 -17.63
C VAL A 616 -7.18 56.75 -17.74
N PRO A 617 -8.41 56.75 -17.18
CA PRO A 617 -8.81 57.92 -16.39
C PRO A 617 -9.65 57.61 -15.12
N LEU A 618 -9.78 58.62 -14.25
CA LEU A 618 -10.61 58.65 -13.03
C LEU A 618 -11.15 60.07 -12.84
N VAL A 619 -12.45 60.25 -12.55
CA VAL A 619 -13.04 61.52 -12.03
C VAL A 619 -14.20 61.20 -11.06
N SER A 620 -14.42 62.08 -10.08
CA SER A 620 -15.28 61.91 -8.89
C SER A 620 -16.64 62.62 -8.96
N SER A 621 -17.54 62.33 -8.01
CA SER A 621 -18.46 63.30 -7.40
C SER A 621 -18.88 62.88 -5.97
N THR A 622 -19.48 63.78 -5.19
CA THR A 622 -19.54 63.70 -3.71
C THR A 622 -20.79 64.34 -3.10
N THR A 623 -21.24 63.84 -1.92
CA THR A 623 -22.07 64.55 -0.89
C THR A 623 -23.49 65.02 -1.31
N ALA A 624 -24.47 65.26 -0.43
CA ALA A 624 -24.76 64.90 0.97
C ALA A 624 -26.32 64.93 1.14
N THR A 625 -26.92 64.58 2.28
CA THR A 625 -27.35 65.58 3.30
C THR A 625 -27.96 64.91 4.54
N THR A 626 -28.02 65.64 5.65
CA THR A 626 -28.59 65.22 6.94
C THR A 626 -29.99 65.79 7.19
N GLY A 627 -30.83 65.03 7.89
CA GLY A 627 -32.13 65.45 8.43
C GLY A 627 -32.59 64.47 9.50
N GLY A 628 -33.40 64.89 10.49
CA GLY A 628 -33.80 64.00 11.58
C GLY A 628 -34.84 64.61 12.54
N ARG A 629 -34.91 64.04 13.76
CA ARG A 629 -35.76 64.34 14.94
C ARG A 629 -36.94 63.39 15.23
N ASN A 630 -36.87 62.83 16.46
CA ASN A 630 -37.94 62.69 17.47
C ASN A 630 -38.88 61.46 17.52
N ALA A 631 -39.39 61.24 18.74
CA ALA A 631 -40.57 60.45 19.17
C ALA A 631 -40.44 58.92 19.39
N SER A 632 -39.83 58.56 20.53
CA SER A 632 -40.14 57.37 21.35
C SER A 632 -41.34 57.66 22.29
N PRO A 633 -41.81 56.74 23.20
CA PRO A 633 -41.78 55.27 23.31
C PRO A 633 -43.24 54.76 23.57
N PRO A 634 -43.59 53.86 24.53
CA PRO A 634 -42.98 52.63 25.05
C PRO A 634 -43.91 51.39 24.94
N ILE A 635 -43.43 50.22 25.38
CA ILE A 635 -44.18 49.38 26.34
C ILE A 635 -43.19 48.50 27.13
N VAL A 636 -43.45 48.34 28.42
CA VAL A 636 -42.67 47.50 29.34
C VAL A 636 -43.65 46.82 30.29
N ARG A 637 -43.57 45.48 30.47
CA ARG A 637 -43.55 44.82 31.81
C ARG A 637 -43.81 43.30 31.81
N ARG A 638 -43.18 42.67 32.81
CA ARG A 638 -43.64 41.52 33.63
C ARG A 638 -43.83 40.15 32.97
N SER A 639 -42.91 39.26 33.32
CA SER A 639 -43.24 37.90 33.74
C SER A 639 -43.99 37.89 35.09
N PRO A 640 -44.89 36.92 35.27
CA PRO A 640 -44.98 36.08 36.48
C PRO A 640 -45.11 34.59 36.06
N SER A 641 -44.97 33.51 36.82
CA SER A 641 -44.55 33.13 38.17
C SER A 641 -44.85 31.61 38.30
N LYS A 642 -44.10 30.83 39.08
CA LYS A 642 -44.45 29.41 39.40
C LYS A 642 -45.53 29.31 40.49
N PRO A 643 -46.22 28.15 40.61
CA PRO A 643 -46.01 27.23 41.77
C PRO A 643 -45.35 25.90 41.32
N ALA A 644 -44.63 25.08 42.11
CA ALA A 644 -44.71 24.67 43.53
C ALA A 644 -45.88 23.67 43.79
N VAL A 645 -45.75 22.57 44.56
CA VAL A 645 -45.22 22.36 45.94
C VAL A 645 -44.75 20.88 46.13
N ALA A 646 -44.03 20.43 47.17
CA ALA A 646 -42.76 20.87 47.79
C ALA A 646 -42.47 20.12 49.13
N SER A 647 -41.55 19.14 49.18
CA SER A 647 -41.00 18.56 50.43
C SER A 647 -39.63 17.88 50.20
N ALA A 648 -38.64 17.83 51.09
CA ALA A 648 -38.28 18.44 52.40
C ALA A 648 -36.75 18.11 52.62
N ALA A 649 -35.93 18.46 53.62
CA ALA A 649 -35.77 19.36 54.79
C ALA A 649 -34.29 19.14 55.28
N MET A 650 -33.62 19.70 56.30
CA MET A 650 -33.53 20.94 57.13
C MET A 650 -32.26 20.68 58.01
N ALA A 651 -31.35 21.58 58.41
CA ALA A 651 -31.03 23.01 58.19
C ALA A 651 -29.48 23.15 58.44
N ASP A 652 -28.78 24.23 58.85
CA ASP A 652 -29.11 25.61 59.27
C ASP A 652 -27.89 26.59 59.14
N LYS A 653 -27.99 27.76 59.80
CA LYS A 653 -27.05 28.88 60.09
C LYS A 653 -25.59 28.50 60.43
N LYS A 654 -24.57 29.38 60.28
CA LYS A 654 -24.54 30.87 60.42
C LYS A 654 -23.39 31.51 59.58
N SER A 655 -23.36 32.84 59.39
CA SER A 655 -22.37 33.60 58.57
C SER A 655 -21.96 34.93 59.26
N PRO A 656 -20.95 35.75 58.83
CA PRO A 656 -21.06 36.60 57.60
C PRO A 656 -19.76 37.16 56.89
N LYS A 657 -19.85 37.43 55.56
CA LYS A 657 -19.05 38.43 54.74
C LYS A 657 -17.52 38.16 54.57
N LYS A 658 -16.77 38.60 53.52
CA LYS A 658 -16.95 39.65 52.48
C LYS A 658 -16.02 39.43 51.24
N LYS A 659 -16.37 40.03 50.07
CA LYS A 659 -15.55 40.35 48.84
C LYS A 659 -15.21 39.27 47.75
N LYS A 660 -15.68 39.59 46.53
CA LYS A 660 -15.09 39.55 45.16
C LYS A 660 -14.44 38.28 44.52
N ASP A 661 -15.07 37.90 43.41
CA ASP A 661 -14.55 37.71 42.04
C ASP A 661 -13.61 36.55 41.63
N SER A 662 -13.95 35.98 40.45
CA SER A 662 -13.22 35.02 39.60
C SER A 662 -13.00 33.60 40.15
N ALA A 663 -13.10 32.60 39.25
CA ALA A 663 -13.07 31.18 39.58
C ALA A 663 -11.76 30.52 39.10
N PRO A 664 -11.14 29.62 39.88
CA PRO A 664 -9.94 28.90 39.47
C PRO A 664 -10.28 27.72 38.54
N THR A 665 -9.44 27.53 37.53
CA THR A 665 -9.34 26.27 36.75
C THR A 665 -8.72 25.16 37.60
N ASN A 666 -8.95 23.89 37.24
CA ASN A 666 -8.33 22.74 37.90
C ASN A 666 -7.87 21.70 36.84
N PRO A 667 -6.63 21.16 36.89
CA PRO A 667 -6.03 20.41 35.78
C PRO A 667 -6.06 18.86 36.01
N PRO A 668 -5.14 18.01 35.52
CA PRO A 668 -5.53 16.94 34.58
C PRO A 668 -5.49 15.51 35.15
N VAL A 669 -6.18 14.60 34.47
CA VAL A 669 -6.36 13.20 34.89
C VAL A 669 -5.10 12.34 34.73
N LYS A 670 -4.33 12.17 35.81
CA LYS A 670 -3.38 11.06 35.96
C LYS A 670 -4.13 9.73 36.14
N LEU A 671 -4.55 9.06 35.06
CA LEU A 671 -5.09 7.69 35.15
C LEU A 671 -4.87 6.80 33.91
N LEU A 672 -3.81 7.03 33.13
CA LEU A 672 -3.48 6.23 31.93
C LEU A 672 -2.02 5.72 31.86
N LEU A 673 -1.33 5.69 33.00
CA LEU A 673 0.04 5.15 33.13
C LEU A 673 0.17 4.24 34.37
N LEU A 674 -0.45 3.05 34.34
CA LEU A 674 -0.20 2.00 35.34
C LEU A 674 -0.65 0.59 34.87
N ARG A 675 -0.05 0.08 33.78
CA ARG A 675 -0.05 -1.37 33.45
C ARG A 675 1.09 -1.77 32.51
N ARG A 676 2.33 -1.52 32.93
CA ARG A 676 3.54 -1.99 32.23
C ARG A 676 4.72 -2.18 33.19
N ARG A 677 4.63 -3.20 34.06
CA ARG A 677 5.71 -3.86 34.84
C ARG A 677 5.08 -4.89 35.79
N ALA A 678 5.15 -6.17 35.44
CA ALA A 678 4.80 -7.33 36.28
C ALA A 678 5.11 -8.67 35.55
N SER A 679 6.38 -8.88 35.17
CA SER A 679 6.92 -10.19 34.72
C SER A 679 8.42 -10.07 34.38
N ALA A 680 9.18 -9.53 35.32
CA ALA A 680 10.63 -9.59 35.43
C ALA A 680 10.94 -9.38 36.92
N ASP A 681 12.05 -9.96 37.41
CA ASP A 681 12.55 -9.85 38.79
C ASP A 681 11.67 -10.46 39.90
N GLU A 682 11.51 -11.79 39.89
CA GLU A 682 11.24 -12.57 41.13
C GLU A 682 11.95 -13.94 41.08
N ALA A 683 13.30 -13.91 40.97
CA ALA A 683 14.14 -15.13 40.95
C ALA A 683 15.60 -14.92 41.41
N ALA A 684 15.88 -13.96 42.31
CA ALA A 684 17.25 -13.64 42.72
C ALA A 684 17.38 -13.02 44.13
N ALA A 685 17.03 -13.77 45.20
CA ALA A 685 17.21 -13.30 46.59
C ALA A 685 17.26 -14.42 47.66
N ALA A 686 18.08 -15.47 47.48
CA ALA A 686 18.37 -16.45 48.54
C ALA A 686 19.75 -17.10 48.37
N ALA A 687 20.34 -17.55 49.49
CA ALA A 687 21.58 -18.33 49.57
C ALA A 687 22.86 -17.68 48.98
N SER A 688 23.39 -16.69 49.68
CA SER A 688 24.81 -16.31 49.58
C SER A 688 25.67 -17.13 50.55
N THR A 689 26.51 -18.04 50.04
CA THR A 689 27.62 -18.60 50.82
C THR A 689 28.77 -19.01 49.89
N GLU A 690 29.93 -18.37 50.05
CA GLU A 690 31.23 -18.80 49.51
C GLU A 690 31.75 -20.04 50.28
N PRO A 691 32.73 -20.84 49.77
CA PRO A 691 34.04 -20.31 49.34
C PRO A 691 34.84 -21.04 48.23
N ALA A 692 35.92 -20.35 47.82
CA ALA A 692 37.23 -20.87 47.37
C ALA A 692 37.40 -21.45 45.94
N GLU A 693 38.62 -21.22 45.42
CA GLU A 693 39.16 -21.67 44.13
C GLU A 693 39.84 -23.07 44.20
N PRO A 694 40.12 -23.72 43.05
CA PRO A 694 40.44 -25.15 43.01
C PRO A 694 41.94 -25.51 43.07
N THR A 695 42.23 -26.76 43.46
CA THR A 695 43.53 -27.41 43.24
C THR A 695 43.38 -28.90 42.87
N ASP A 696 43.61 -29.19 41.59
CA ASP A 696 44.40 -30.31 41.02
C ASP A 696 44.06 -31.80 41.34
N LEU A 697 44.71 -32.68 40.56
CA LEU A 697 44.90 -34.14 40.66
C LEU A 697 43.83 -35.10 40.09
N SER A 698 44.19 -35.62 38.92
CA SER A 698 43.84 -36.89 38.26
C SER A 698 43.19 -38.03 39.08
N SER A 699 42.35 -38.84 38.42
CA SER A 699 42.73 -40.23 38.06
C SER A 699 41.69 -40.96 37.18
N THR A 700 42.12 -42.08 36.60
CA THR A 700 41.42 -42.97 35.66
C THR A 700 40.39 -43.91 36.31
N ALA A 701 39.30 -44.22 35.59
CA ALA A 701 38.63 -45.53 35.65
C ALA A 701 37.81 -45.81 34.38
N GLU A 702 37.91 -47.03 33.84
CA GLU A 702 37.04 -47.58 32.78
C GLU A 702 36.00 -48.56 33.37
N LEU A 703 34.91 -48.81 32.63
CA LEU A 703 34.04 -50.02 32.58
C LEU A 703 32.66 -49.59 31.99
N ILE A 704 32.37 -49.81 30.71
CA ILE A 704 31.89 -51.06 30.09
C ILE A 704 30.57 -51.57 30.69
N ALA A 705 29.46 -51.37 29.96
CA ALA A 705 28.32 -52.29 29.92
C ALA A 705 27.51 -52.10 28.61
N THR A 706 27.16 -53.24 28.01
CA THR A 706 26.24 -53.50 26.88
C THR A 706 24.97 -52.61 26.83
N ALA A 707 24.52 -52.04 25.70
CA ALA A 707 24.23 -52.58 24.37
C ALA A 707 22.86 -53.26 24.23
N GLU A 708 22.02 -52.72 23.33
CA GLU A 708 20.88 -53.39 22.69
C GLU A 708 20.69 -52.77 21.29
N GLU A 709 20.40 -53.60 20.27
CA GLU A 709 20.36 -53.24 18.84
C GLU A 709 19.06 -53.78 18.17
N TYR A 710 18.91 -53.53 16.87
CA TYR A 710 17.93 -54.09 15.92
C TYR A 710 16.51 -53.46 15.92
N PRO A 711 15.86 -53.37 14.74
CA PRO A 711 16.47 -53.07 13.44
C PRO A 711 15.67 -52.07 12.58
N SER A 712 16.29 -51.67 11.46
CA SER A 712 15.64 -51.02 10.33
C SER A 712 14.89 -52.01 9.43
N GLU A 713 13.84 -51.54 8.75
CA GLU A 713 13.36 -52.13 7.50
C GLU A 713 13.40 -51.08 6.38
N ALA A 714 13.65 -51.54 5.14
CA ALA A 714 13.67 -50.71 3.95
C ALA A 714 13.09 -51.49 2.75
N ILE A 715 12.01 -50.97 2.16
CA ILE A 715 11.38 -51.46 0.93
C ILE A 715 11.16 -50.21 0.07
N GLN A 716 12.05 -49.93 -0.89
CA GLN A 716 12.02 -50.37 -2.29
C GLN A 716 10.95 -49.70 -3.16
N SER A 717 11.37 -49.31 -4.37
CA SER A 717 10.64 -48.51 -5.35
C SER A 717 9.93 -49.35 -6.40
N THR A 718 8.72 -48.94 -6.80
CA THR A 718 8.12 -49.28 -8.09
C THR A 718 7.30 -48.11 -8.62
N SER A 719 7.44 -47.83 -9.93
CA SER A 719 6.65 -46.93 -10.80
C SER A 719 6.42 -45.50 -10.29
#